data_AF-A0A5C7FJV2-F1
#
_entry.id   AF-A0A5C7FJV2-F1
#
_cell.length_a   1.000
_cell.length_b   1.000
_cell.length_c   1.000
_cell.angle_alpha   90.00
_cell.angle_beta   90.00
_cell.angle_gamma   90.00
#
_symmetry.space_group_name_H-M   'P 1'
#
loop_
_entity.id
_entity.type
_entity.pdbx_description
1 polymer ?
#
loop_
_entity_poly.entity_id
_entity_poly.type
_entity_poly.pdbx_seq_one_letter_code
_entity_poly.pdbx_strand_id
1 'polypeptide(L)'
;MKLSLLLPLLFCTTMLGAQPDQYNSELMNWLATQYTLTGATFPWGDTENEMLGRFFPYNESSAERLTREPGDLGFTQVQSIRINEPLLNGWDAGWNGNNRETISLGDKMLWVIYIRAIGPEGDGKVTLIAERNDTYAKEVEVTVELSTEWKRFFIPFEILTRTHPVGGMTMGMHLGHQAQTVEIGGMAILNYGPDYDLEQFPNDLSAGNYAGFEADAAWRAPAAARIENLRKADMNFTVLNEEGSPAANASVEVRMQRHDFDFGTAVKASRFPLGRNYSPAFVDRITNLDGEGHGFSSIVFENDFKWPAWEDEWISTNQQTRRTLEYLNERNIDIRGHVLLWPGWGNMPDRMQENANNPSYLLDELDKHLVDFLETEDFDQYIKDWDVLNEINTNTDLAAALRGTPGHPTGREVYANTFKRARELAPDAKLYINDYITLSLKNTEGAVIYEQYKDFIQEIIDADAPIQGVGFQAHLSASPNSIYEVLETYDDFYDSFGLEAKITEFDMPTSVSEELAATYMKDFMTVTFSHESMTGFMFWNFWDVDTWQNKGANLFNEDWSRTLPGHTFKDLVFGEWWTNEDLTTDAEGKTSTRGFKGTYEITVDCGESATHTFTVDVVEDKSIILDCAQLVSTTLPELPAGSVIAYPNPATGPWSVTNNLSKILKGELYDVNGRQLWNGNFAPGTTEFDLELPTGVYNLRLSTQTQATNLQLLRKK
;
A
#
# COMPACT_ATOMS: atom_id res chain seq x y z
N MET A 1 6.88 6.58 98.14
CA MET A 1 7.91 7.00 97.18
C MET A 1 8.48 5.76 96.52
N LYS A 2 8.13 5.51 95.25
CA LYS A 2 8.85 4.70 94.24
C LYS A 2 7.87 4.38 93.09
N LEU A 3 7.96 5.17 92.03
CA LEU A 3 7.40 4.89 90.70
C LEU A 3 8.04 3.58 90.20
N SER A 4 7.22 2.64 89.76
CA SER A 4 7.68 1.43 89.04
C SER A 4 7.44 1.64 87.56
N LEU A 5 8.53 1.66 86.78
CA LEU A 5 8.53 1.57 85.32
C LEU A 5 7.87 0.23 84.90
N LEU A 6 6.87 0.29 84.03
CA LEU A 6 6.55 -0.80 83.11
C LEU A 6 6.94 -0.37 81.70
N LEU A 7 7.88 -1.09 81.11
CA LEU A 7 8.30 -0.99 79.71
C LEU A 7 7.62 -2.15 78.95
N PRO A 8 6.75 -1.90 77.94
CA PRO A 8 6.30 -2.96 77.06
C PRO A 8 7.31 -3.12 75.90
N LEU A 9 7.74 -4.36 75.66
CA LEU A 9 8.46 -4.76 74.44
C LEU A 9 7.59 -4.43 73.21
N LEU A 10 8.09 -3.57 72.33
CA LEU A 10 7.63 -3.52 70.94
C LEU A 10 8.21 -4.73 70.19
N PHE A 11 7.35 -5.67 69.82
CA PHE A 11 7.64 -6.59 68.71
C PHE A 11 7.45 -5.80 67.41
N CYS A 12 8.56 -5.47 66.75
CA CYS A 12 8.56 -4.99 65.38
C CYS A 12 8.37 -6.21 64.46
N THR A 13 7.14 -6.46 64.01
CA THR A 13 6.91 -7.35 62.86
C THR A 13 7.27 -6.59 61.60
N THR A 14 8.49 -6.82 61.10
CA THR A 14 8.86 -6.50 59.72
C THR A 14 7.96 -7.31 58.79
N MET A 15 7.09 -6.65 58.01
CA MET A 15 6.51 -7.28 56.83
C MET A 15 7.67 -7.54 55.86
N LEU A 16 8.03 -8.81 55.67
CA LEU A 16 8.83 -9.24 54.54
C LEU A 16 7.94 -9.09 53.30
N GLY A 17 8.23 -8.09 52.46
CA GLY A 17 7.74 -8.10 51.09
C GLY A 17 8.26 -9.34 50.39
N ALA A 18 7.43 -10.01 49.60
CA ALA A 18 7.87 -11.12 48.77
C ALA A 18 9.07 -10.64 47.92
N GLN A 19 10.11 -11.46 47.84
CA GLN A 19 11.21 -11.21 46.91
C GLN A 19 10.85 -11.90 45.60
N PRO A 20 11.21 -11.32 44.44
CA PRO A 20 11.08 -12.01 43.16
C PRO A 20 11.77 -13.37 43.22
N ASP A 21 11.22 -14.35 42.51
CA ASP A 21 11.88 -15.64 42.40
C ASP A 21 13.14 -15.57 41.53
N GLN A 22 13.82 -16.71 41.40
CA GLN A 22 15.08 -16.80 40.68
C GLN A 22 14.93 -16.37 39.21
N TYR A 23 13.89 -16.85 38.53
CA TYR A 23 13.61 -16.48 37.14
C TYR A 23 13.48 -14.97 36.96
N ASN A 24 12.61 -14.32 37.74
CA ASN A 24 12.40 -12.88 37.63
C ASN A 24 13.64 -12.08 38.05
N SER A 25 14.41 -12.56 39.04
CA SER A 25 15.67 -11.93 39.45
C SER A 25 16.72 -11.98 38.34
N GLU A 26 16.87 -13.11 37.67
CA GLU A 26 17.79 -13.28 36.54
C GLU A 26 17.36 -12.45 35.34
N LEU A 27 16.06 -12.45 35.00
CA LEU A 27 15.48 -11.63 33.94
C LEU A 27 15.76 -10.13 34.17
N MET A 28 15.48 -9.62 35.38
CA MET A 28 15.70 -8.22 35.71
C MET A 28 17.19 -7.82 35.67
N ASN A 29 18.08 -8.69 36.17
CA ASN A 29 19.52 -8.47 36.06
C ASN A 29 19.99 -8.43 34.60
N TRP A 30 19.45 -9.30 33.76
CA TRP A 30 19.77 -9.34 32.34
C TRP A 30 19.26 -8.08 31.62
N LEU A 31 18.00 -7.67 31.84
CA LEU A 31 17.41 -6.45 31.27
C LEU A 31 18.19 -5.20 31.67
N ALA A 32 18.59 -5.10 32.94
CA ALA A 32 19.42 -4.01 33.44
C ALA A 32 20.81 -3.97 32.80
N THR A 33 21.41 -5.13 32.54
CA THR A 33 22.78 -5.22 32.01
C THR A 33 22.83 -5.01 30.50
N GLN A 34 21.89 -5.61 29.76
CA GLN A 34 21.91 -5.62 28.30
C GLN A 34 21.16 -4.43 27.68
N TYR A 35 20.08 -3.98 28.31
CA TYR A 35 19.17 -2.95 27.77
C TYR A 35 19.11 -1.70 28.63
N THR A 36 19.91 -1.61 29.70
CA THR A 36 19.88 -0.50 30.67
C THR A 36 18.51 -0.26 31.32
N LEU A 37 17.63 -1.26 31.24
CA LEU A 37 16.26 -1.21 31.77
C LEU A 37 16.27 -1.54 33.26
N THR A 38 16.02 -0.55 34.10
CA THR A 38 16.03 -0.69 35.57
C THR A 38 14.75 -0.15 36.21
N GLY A 39 14.41 -0.65 37.40
CA GLY A 39 13.33 -0.07 38.22
C GLY A 39 11.91 -0.46 37.83
N ALA A 40 11.71 -1.55 37.07
CA ALA A 40 10.36 -2.02 36.74
C ALA A 40 9.54 -2.41 37.97
N THR A 41 8.23 -2.24 37.90
CA THR A 41 7.26 -2.88 38.80
C THR A 41 6.62 -4.10 38.14
N PHE A 42 5.95 -4.93 38.95
CA PHE A 42 5.31 -6.18 38.52
C PHE A 42 3.77 -6.09 38.67
N PRO A 43 3.05 -5.38 37.78
CA PRO A 43 1.61 -5.12 37.93
C PRO A 43 0.73 -6.38 37.92
N TRP A 44 1.26 -7.55 37.54
CA TRP A 44 0.57 -8.84 37.62
C TRP A 44 1.16 -9.82 38.63
N GLY A 45 2.34 -9.58 39.23
CA GLY A 45 2.96 -10.54 40.16
C GLY A 45 4.47 -10.69 39.90
N ASP A 46 5.24 -10.85 40.98
CA ASP A 46 6.70 -10.85 40.95
C ASP A 46 7.32 -12.24 41.14
N THR A 47 6.48 -13.29 41.15
CA THR A 47 6.93 -14.70 41.12
C THR A 47 6.18 -15.48 40.04
N GLU A 48 6.80 -16.49 39.45
CA GLU A 48 6.23 -17.49 38.56
C GLU A 48 4.94 -18.07 39.14
N ASN A 49 4.93 -18.33 40.46
CA ASN A 49 3.76 -18.91 41.11
C ASN A 49 2.56 -17.97 41.07
N GLU A 50 2.76 -16.71 41.44
CA GLU A 50 1.74 -15.68 41.43
C GLU A 50 1.31 -15.31 40.02
N MET A 51 2.26 -15.16 39.09
CA MET A 51 1.99 -14.84 37.69
C MET A 51 1.06 -15.87 37.06
N LEU A 52 1.47 -17.13 36.96
CA LEU A 52 0.62 -18.17 36.35
C LEU A 52 -0.65 -18.45 37.17
N GLY A 53 -0.62 -18.24 38.49
CA GLY A 53 -1.80 -18.41 39.36
C GLY A 53 -2.89 -17.37 39.15
N ARG A 54 -2.62 -16.29 38.40
CA ARG A 54 -3.57 -15.21 38.11
C ARG A 54 -4.18 -15.31 36.71
N PHE A 55 -3.75 -16.28 35.91
CA PHE A 55 -4.27 -16.49 34.57
C PHE A 55 -5.10 -17.78 34.51
N PHE A 56 -6.23 -17.70 33.84
CA PHE A 56 -7.21 -18.78 33.79
C PHE A 56 -7.53 -19.14 32.34
N PRO A 57 -7.52 -20.45 32.01
CA PRO A 57 -8.00 -20.90 30.72
C PRO A 57 -9.53 -20.73 30.63
N TYR A 58 -10.03 -20.59 29.42
CA TYR A 58 -11.46 -20.64 29.14
C TYR A 58 -11.71 -21.37 27.82
N ASN A 59 -12.83 -22.10 27.78
CA ASN A 59 -13.25 -22.94 26.65
C ASN A 59 -12.15 -23.93 26.17
N GLU A 60 -11.35 -24.42 27.12
CA GLU A 60 -10.31 -25.43 26.90
C GLU A 60 -10.85 -26.86 27.05
N SER A 61 -10.16 -27.81 26.41
CA SER A 61 -10.45 -29.24 26.59
C SER A 61 -9.82 -29.82 27.85
N SER A 62 -8.63 -29.34 28.20
CA SER A 62 -7.98 -29.61 29.48
C SER A 62 -6.92 -28.56 29.77
N ALA A 63 -6.69 -28.26 31.04
CA ALA A 63 -5.53 -27.49 31.48
C ALA A 63 -4.89 -28.13 32.71
N GLU A 64 -3.56 -28.15 32.75
CA GLU A 64 -2.79 -28.63 33.89
C GLU A 64 -1.65 -27.67 34.23
N ARG A 65 -1.36 -27.58 35.53
CA ARG A 65 -0.20 -26.83 36.03
C ARG A 65 0.82 -27.83 36.57
N LEU A 66 2.02 -27.74 36.04
CA LEU A 66 3.14 -28.63 36.34
C LEU A 66 4.26 -27.83 36.98
N THR A 67 4.91 -28.41 37.99
CA THR A 67 6.20 -27.93 38.49
C THR A 67 7.29 -28.83 37.92
N ARG A 68 8.09 -28.28 37.00
CA ARG A 68 9.21 -28.97 36.35
C ARG A 68 10.18 -27.95 35.75
N GLU A 69 11.47 -28.29 35.70
CA GLU A 69 12.52 -27.48 35.07
C GLU A 69 12.69 -27.89 33.60
N PRO A 70 12.30 -27.06 32.62
CA PRO A 70 12.46 -27.38 31.21
C PRO A 70 13.89 -27.04 30.76
N GLY A 71 14.86 -27.87 31.18
CA GLY A 71 16.27 -27.65 30.86
C GLY A 71 16.85 -26.39 31.50
N ASP A 72 17.71 -25.67 30.77
CA ASP A 72 18.47 -24.51 31.27
C ASP A 72 17.71 -23.16 31.12
N LEU A 73 16.37 -23.18 31.03
CA LEU A 73 15.56 -21.98 30.76
C LEU A 73 15.24 -21.13 32.01
N GLY A 74 15.61 -21.60 33.20
CA GLY A 74 15.56 -20.82 34.45
C GLY A 74 14.19 -20.69 35.14
N PHE A 75 13.10 -21.17 34.51
CA PHE A 75 11.76 -21.22 35.12
C PHE A 75 11.35 -22.65 35.51
N THR A 76 10.50 -22.78 36.52
CA THR A 76 10.10 -24.05 37.16
C THR A 76 8.60 -24.34 37.10
N GLN A 77 7.78 -23.34 36.74
CA GLN A 77 6.34 -23.48 36.63
C GLN A 77 5.93 -23.50 35.14
N VAL A 78 5.17 -24.53 34.78
CA VAL A 78 4.63 -24.71 33.42
C VAL A 78 3.11 -24.87 33.51
N GLN A 79 2.39 -24.21 32.61
CA GLN A 79 0.96 -24.45 32.39
C GLN A 79 0.77 -25.05 31.00
N SER A 80 0.08 -26.18 30.91
CA SER A 80 -0.28 -26.82 29.65
C SER A 80 -1.79 -26.67 29.42
N ILE A 81 -2.19 -26.28 28.21
CA ILE A 81 -3.57 -26.02 27.81
C ILE A 81 -3.82 -26.74 26.48
N ARG A 82 -4.90 -27.52 26.42
CA ARG A 82 -5.28 -28.29 25.23
C ARG A 82 -6.58 -27.78 24.62
N ILE A 83 -6.58 -27.61 23.31
CA ILE A 83 -7.74 -27.36 22.45
C ILE A 83 -7.89 -28.57 21.51
N ASN A 84 -9.06 -29.19 21.47
CA ASN A 84 -9.27 -30.43 20.70
C ASN A 84 -9.60 -30.21 19.23
N GLU A 85 -10.13 -29.05 18.87
CA GLU A 85 -10.57 -28.72 17.51
C GLU A 85 -10.50 -27.20 17.28
N PRO A 86 -10.28 -26.74 16.03
CA PRO A 86 -10.40 -25.32 15.69
C PRO A 86 -11.80 -24.79 16.03
N LEU A 87 -11.87 -23.54 16.47
CA LEU A 87 -13.10 -22.82 16.79
C LEU A 87 -13.40 -21.77 15.73
N LEU A 88 -14.62 -21.21 15.76
CA LEU A 88 -15.06 -20.21 14.79
C LEU A 88 -14.17 -18.96 14.83
N ASN A 89 -13.78 -18.53 16.04
CA ASN A 89 -12.86 -17.42 16.24
C ASN A 89 -11.70 -17.84 17.14
N GLY A 90 -10.52 -17.25 16.91
CA GLY A 90 -9.34 -17.50 17.75
C GLY A 90 -9.61 -17.20 19.24
N TRP A 91 -10.40 -16.17 19.54
CA TRP A 91 -10.74 -15.78 20.92
C TRP A 91 -11.79 -16.65 21.59
N ASP A 92 -12.43 -17.60 20.87
CA ASP A 92 -13.47 -18.44 21.45
C ASP A 92 -12.90 -19.40 22.52
N ALA A 93 -11.60 -19.66 22.51
CA ALA A 93 -10.86 -20.30 23.60
C ALA A 93 -9.57 -19.53 23.89
N GLY A 94 -9.10 -19.59 25.13
CA GLY A 94 -7.91 -18.82 25.49
C GLY A 94 -7.47 -18.99 26.93
N TRP A 95 -6.60 -18.07 27.35
CA TRP A 95 -6.00 -18.02 28.67
C TRP A 95 -5.64 -16.59 29.02
N ASN A 96 -6.22 -16.02 30.08
CA ASN A 96 -6.04 -14.60 30.38
C ASN A 96 -6.02 -14.26 31.88
N GLY A 97 -5.54 -13.06 32.19
CA GLY A 97 -5.42 -12.54 33.55
C GLY A 97 -5.46 -11.00 33.59
N ASN A 98 -5.92 -10.46 34.71
CA ASN A 98 -6.18 -9.03 34.89
C ASN A 98 -5.11 -8.31 35.71
N ASN A 99 -4.86 -7.03 35.38
CA ASN A 99 -3.91 -6.18 36.10
C ASN A 99 -4.30 -5.97 37.58
N ARG A 100 -3.30 -5.90 38.46
CA ARG A 100 -3.49 -5.75 39.92
C ARG A 100 -3.04 -4.40 40.46
N GLU A 101 -2.32 -3.66 39.66
CA GLU A 101 -1.93 -2.27 39.90
C GLU A 101 -2.49 -1.39 38.78
N THR A 102 -2.69 -0.11 39.06
CA THR A 102 -3.05 0.87 38.03
C THR A 102 -1.89 0.99 37.03
N ILE A 103 -2.21 1.02 35.75
CA ILE A 103 -1.23 1.22 34.65
C ILE A 103 -1.58 2.56 34.01
N SER A 104 -0.63 3.47 33.94
CA SER A 104 -0.87 4.84 33.49
C SER A 104 -0.78 4.96 31.97
N LEU A 105 -1.51 5.93 31.41
CA LEU A 105 -1.30 6.36 30.03
C LEU A 105 0.16 6.78 29.83
N GLY A 106 0.78 6.30 28.77
CA GLY A 106 2.19 6.57 28.42
C GLY A 106 3.20 5.60 29.05
N ASP A 107 2.78 4.71 29.97
CA ASP A 107 3.65 3.71 30.57
C ASP A 107 4.23 2.77 29.50
N LYS A 108 5.53 2.50 29.60
CA LYS A 108 6.24 1.51 28.78
C LYS A 108 6.22 0.16 29.48
N MET A 109 5.63 -0.80 28.80
CA MET A 109 5.38 -2.14 29.30
C MET A 109 6.27 -3.14 28.57
N LEU A 110 6.71 -4.18 29.29
CA LEU A 110 7.38 -5.34 28.69
C LEU A 110 6.69 -6.61 29.14
N TRP A 111 6.15 -7.36 28.19
CA TRP A 111 5.64 -8.70 28.44
C TRP A 111 6.65 -9.74 27.94
N VAL A 112 7.11 -10.56 28.87
CA VAL A 112 8.03 -11.68 28.63
C VAL A 112 7.28 -12.97 28.84
N ILE A 113 7.32 -13.89 27.88
CA ILE A 113 6.65 -15.19 28.00
C ILE A 113 7.37 -16.26 27.18
N TYR A 114 7.53 -17.46 27.75
CA TYR A 114 7.91 -18.64 26.98
C TYR A 114 6.68 -19.44 26.61
N ILE A 115 6.59 -19.83 25.34
CA ILE A 115 5.51 -20.66 24.81
C ILE A 115 6.05 -21.66 23.79
N ARG A 116 5.39 -22.82 23.70
CA ARG A 116 5.61 -23.83 22.65
C ARG A 116 4.35 -24.66 22.40
N ALA A 117 4.29 -25.31 21.25
CA ALA A 117 3.32 -26.36 20.99
C ALA A 117 3.89 -27.73 21.41
N ILE A 118 3.02 -28.65 21.82
CA ILE A 118 3.36 -30.06 22.05
C ILE A 118 2.22 -30.94 21.53
N GLY A 119 2.51 -32.23 21.37
CA GLY A 119 1.51 -33.24 21.00
C GLY A 119 1.63 -33.73 19.56
N PRO A 120 0.79 -34.69 19.15
CA PRO A 120 0.79 -35.24 17.79
C PRO A 120 0.40 -34.23 16.71
N GLU A 121 -0.17 -33.09 17.08
CA GLU A 121 -0.59 -32.01 16.19
C GLU A 121 0.59 -31.24 15.58
N GLY A 122 1.78 -31.30 16.20
CA GLY A 122 2.99 -30.64 15.73
C GLY A 122 3.08 -29.18 16.20
N ASP A 123 3.04 -28.26 15.25
CA ASP A 123 3.11 -26.82 15.49
C ASP A 123 1.79 -26.27 16.06
N GLY A 124 1.82 -25.05 16.60
CA GLY A 124 0.68 -24.38 17.25
C GLY A 124 0.52 -22.95 16.78
N LYS A 125 -0.62 -22.34 17.06
CA LYS A 125 -0.92 -20.96 16.69
C LYS A 125 -1.64 -20.24 17.81
N VAL A 126 -1.12 -19.10 18.26
CA VAL A 126 -1.71 -18.33 19.36
C VAL A 126 -1.72 -16.84 19.05
N THR A 127 -2.76 -16.12 19.48
CA THR A 127 -2.76 -14.65 19.46
C THR A 127 -2.54 -14.13 20.86
N LEU A 128 -1.43 -13.43 21.08
CA LEU A 128 -1.08 -12.77 22.32
C LEU A 128 -1.76 -11.39 22.36
N ILE A 129 -2.47 -11.09 23.44
CA ILE A 129 -3.26 -9.89 23.59
C ILE A 129 -2.92 -9.13 24.88
N ALA A 130 -2.97 -7.80 24.77
CA ALA A 130 -3.16 -6.88 25.88
C ALA A 130 -4.29 -5.93 25.49
N GLU A 131 -5.35 -5.90 26.30
CA GLU A 131 -6.57 -5.23 25.90
C GLU A 131 -7.35 -4.67 27.09
N ARG A 132 -8.31 -3.82 26.76
CA ARG A 132 -9.25 -3.30 27.72
C ARG A 132 -10.28 -4.34 28.12
N ASN A 133 -10.52 -4.45 29.42
CA ASN A 133 -11.52 -5.38 29.95
C ASN A 133 -12.98 -4.92 29.70
N ASP A 134 -13.20 -3.65 29.33
CA ASP A 134 -14.56 -3.10 29.08
C ASP A 134 -14.98 -3.11 27.61
N THR A 135 -14.04 -2.84 26.70
CA THR A 135 -14.33 -2.69 25.26
C THR A 135 -13.53 -3.64 24.38
N TYR A 136 -12.60 -4.42 24.93
CA TYR A 136 -11.68 -5.29 24.19
C TYR A 136 -10.78 -4.55 23.18
N ALA A 137 -10.68 -3.22 23.28
CA ALA A 137 -9.78 -2.45 22.45
C ALA A 137 -8.33 -2.78 22.83
N LYS A 138 -7.50 -3.02 21.81
CA LYS A 138 -6.17 -3.60 21.94
C LYS A 138 -5.13 -2.51 22.24
N GLU A 139 -4.27 -2.79 23.20
CA GLU A 139 -2.95 -2.16 23.35
C GLU A 139 -1.89 -3.00 22.62
N VAL A 140 -2.08 -4.34 22.61
CA VAL A 140 -1.28 -5.31 21.85
C VAL A 140 -2.20 -6.38 21.30
N GLU A 141 -1.98 -6.74 20.04
CA GLU A 141 -2.50 -7.96 19.44
C GLU A 141 -1.47 -8.51 18.47
N VAL A 142 -0.98 -9.72 18.71
CA VAL A 142 0.00 -10.36 17.83
C VAL A 142 -0.22 -11.85 17.75
N THR A 143 -0.35 -12.36 16.53
CA THR A 143 -0.47 -13.80 16.27
C THR A 143 0.92 -14.37 15.98
N VAL A 144 1.26 -15.47 16.65
CA VAL A 144 2.53 -16.17 16.50
C VAL A 144 2.30 -17.65 16.28
N GLU A 145 3.06 -18.21 15.34
CA GLU A 145 3.19 -19.65 15.14
C GLU A 145 4.20 -20.21 16.16
N LEU A 146 3.89 -21.37 16.70
CA LEU A 146 4.63 -22.09 17.73
C LEU A 146 5.20 -23.37 17.14
N SER A 147 6.42 -23.70 17.53
CA SER A 147 7.01 -25.01 17.24
C SER A 147 7.04 -25.88 18.49
N THR A 148 7.59 -27.09 18.37
CA THR A 148 7.85 -27.97 19.51
C THR A 148 8.94 -27.46 20.46
N GLU A 149 9.73 -26.47 20.03
CA GLU A 149 10.79 -25.86 20.82
C GLU A 149 10.27 -24.68 21.64
N TRP A 150 10.79 -24.51 22.86
CA TRP A 150 10.50 -23.36 23.69
C TRP A 150 11.00 -22.08 23.02
N LYS A 151 10.08 -21.15 22.76
CA LYS A 151 10.42 -19.81 22.28
C LYS A 151 10.05 -18.77 23.32
N ARG A 152 10.98 -17.86 23.62
CA ARG A 152 10.73 -16.66 24.41
C ARG A 152 10.23 -15.56 23.50
N PHE A 153 9.28 -14.79 23.99
CA PHE A 153 8.81 -13.56 23.36
C PHE A 153 9.05 -12.40 24.33
N PHE A 154 9.73 -11.37 23.83
CA PHE A 154 9.75 -10.03 24.41
C PHE A 154 8.78 -9.15 23.61
N ILE A 155 7.79 -8.60 24.29
CA ILE A 155 6.71 -7.82 23.68
C ILE A 155 6.67 -6.47 24.39
N PRO A 156 7.43 -5.48 23.89
CA PRO A 156 7.36 -4.13 24.40
C PRO A 156 6.14 -3.41 23.81
N PHE A 157 5.42 -2.66 24.64
CA PHE A 157 4.32 -1.82 24.18
C PHE A 157 4.16 -0.58 25.06
N GLU A 158 3.54 0.45 24.49
CA GLU A 158 3.14 1.66 25.22
C GLU A 158 1.64 1.64 25.47
N ILE A 159 1.22 2.12 26.65
CA ILE A 159 -0.19 2.36 26.92
C ILE A 159 -0.63 3.64 26.21
N LEU A 160 -1.38 3.50 25.11
CA LEU A 160 -1.76 4.63 24.26
C LEU A 160 -3.23 5.03 24.44
N THR A 161 -4.08 4.13 24.96
CA THR A 161 -5.52 4.40 24.96
C THR A 161 -5.99 5.20 26.18
N ARG A 162 -5.59 4.80 27.39
CA ARG A 162 -5.93 5.46 28.67
C ARG A 162 -5.16 4.85 29.84
N THR A 163 -5.20 5.52 30.99
CA THR A 163 -4.90 4.89 32.28
C THR A 163 -5.89 3.75 32.57
N HIS A 164 -5.37 2.55 32.83
CA HIS A 164 -6.14 1.36 33.20
C HIS A 164 -6.19 1.22 34.73
N PRO A 165 -7.39 1.27 35.36
CA PRO A 165 -7.52 1.00 36.79
C PRO A 165 -7.22 -0.47 37.08
N VAL A 166 -7.09 -0.85 38.36
CA VAL A 166 -6.99 -2.26 38.78
C VAL A 166 -8.14 -3.08 38.19
N GLY A 167 -7.81 -4.16 37.47
CA GLY A 167 -8.76 -5.00 36.74
C GLY A 167 -9.31 -4.42 35.43
N GLY A 168 -8.80 -3.26 34.99
CA GLY A 168 -9.22 -2.57 33.77
C GLY A 168 -8.53 -3.06 32.50
N MET A 169 -7.44 -3.82 32.62
CA MET A 169 -6.66 -4.36 31.51
C MET A 169 -6.51 -5.88 31.66
N THR A 170 -6.80 -6.59 30.57
CA THR A 170 -6.63 -8.03 30.41
C THR A 170 -5.41 -8.29 29.55
N MET A 171 -4.57 -9.24 29.95
CA MET A 171 -3.51 -9.79 29.11
C MET A 171 -3.70 -11.30 29.01
N GLY A 172 -3.31 -11.90 27.89
CA GLY A 172 -3.54 -13.33 27.68
C GLY A 172 -3.32 -13.79 26.26
N MET A 173 -3.78 -15.00 25.96
CA MET A 173 -3.69 -15.60 24.64
C MET A 173 -5.02 -16.18 24.17
N HIS A 174 -5.31 -15.99 22.90
CA HIS A 174 -6.36 -16.68 22.15
C HIS A 174 -5.78 -17.98 21.57
N LEU A 175 -6.48 -19.08 21.77
CA LEU A 175 -6.04 -20.45 21.48
C LEU A 175 -6.97 -21.20 20.50
N GLY A 176 -8.09 -20.60 20.11
CA GLY A 176 -9.13 -21.22 19.28
C GLY A 176 -8.76 -21.45 17.81
N HIS A 177 -7.53 -21.12 17.39
CA HIS A 177 -7.10 -21.20 15.99
C HIS A 177 -7.09 -22.62 15.41
N GLN A 178 -6.67 -23.61 16.21
CA GLN A 178 -6.56 -25.00 15.76
C GLN A 178 -6.62 -26.00 16.92
N ALA A 179 -6.72 -27.28 16.60
CA ALA A 179 -6.44 -28.35 17.55
C ALA A 179 -4.95 -28.30 17.92
N GLN A 180 -4.65 -28.12 19.21
CA GLN A 180 -3.27 -27.94 19.68
C GLN A 180 -3.16 -28.18 21.19
N THR A 181 -1.95 -28.47 21.65
CA THR A 181 -1.60 -28.36 23.07
C THR A 181 -0.48 -27.35 23.22
N VAL A 182 -0.72 -26.30 23.99
CA VAL A 182 0.24 -25.21 24.22
C VAL A 182 0.78 -25.31 25.64
N GLU A 183 2.10 -25.20 25.77
CA GLU A 183 2.75 -25.05 27.08
C GLU A 183 3.29 -23.63 27.24
N ILE A 184 3.11 -23.10 28.46
CA ILE A 184 3.43 -21.74 28.86
C ILE A 184 4.36 -21.81 30.06
N GLY A 185 5.40 -21.01 30.08
CA GLY A 185 6.34 -20.90 31.19
C GLY A 185 7.09 -19.57 31.16
N GLY A 186 7.96 -19.33 32.15
CA GLY A 186 8.84 -18.17 32.21
C GLY A 186 8.14 -16.85 31.86
N MET A 187 7.18 -16.43 32.68
CA MET A 187 6.35 -15.26 32.38
C MET A 187 6.59 -14.10 33.35
N ALA A 188 6.76 -12.90 32.79
CA ALA A 188 6.80 -11.64 33.53
C ALA A 188 6.05 -10.55 32.76
N ILE A 189 5.31 -9.69 33.47
CA ILE A 189 4.74 -8.46 32.93
C ILE A 189 5.32 -7.31 33.74
N LEU A 190 6.09 -6.46 33.09
CA LEU A 190 6.90 -5.41 33.70
C LEU A 190 6.39 -4.03 33.26
N ASN A 191 6.32 -3.10 34.20
CA ASN A 191 6.00 -1.69 33.93
C ASN A 191 7.21 -0.82 34.30
N TYR A 192 7.73 -0.07 33.33
CA TYR A 192 8.89 0.82 33.49
C TYR A 192 8.51 2.30 33.65
N GLY A 193 7.22 2.62 33.63
CA GLY A 193 6.71 3.99 33.63
C GLY A 193 6.93 4.69 32.27
N PRO A 194 6.69 6.01 32.21
CA PRO A 194 6.64 6.75 30.95
C PRO A 194 8.01 7.26 30.46
N ASP A 195 9.05 7.18 31.29
CA ASP A 195 10.33 7.87 31.07
C ASP A 195 11.30 7.09 30.16
N TYR A 196 10.99 5.83 29.82
CA TYR A 196 11.79 5.05 28.88
C TYR A 196 11.31 5.25 27.44
N ASP A 197 12.23 5.10 26.50
CA ASP A 197 11.90 4.95 25.09
C ASP A 197 11.60 3.47 24.79
N LEU A 198 10.56 3.20 24.00
CA LEU A 198 10.17 1.83 23.65
C LEU A 198 11.25 1.13 22.83
N GLU A 199 12.04 1.88 22.05
CA GLU A 199 13.17 1.36 21.26
C GLU A 199 14.30 0.76 22.12
N GLN A 200 14.36 1.12 23.42
CA GLN A 200 15.35 0.56 24.35
C GLN A 200 15.03 -0.88 24.76
N PHE A 201 13.81 -1.35 24.48
CA PHE A 201 13.36 -2.65 24.95
C PHE A 201 13.78 -3.77 24.01
N PRO A 202 14.07 -4.97 24.55
CA PRO A 202 14.14 -6.15 23.71
C PRO A 202 12.78 -6.40 23.05
N ASN A 203 12.80 -6.82 21.79
CA ASN A 203 11.62 -7.23 21.06
C ASN A 203 11.96 -8.49 20.25
N ASP A 204 11.27 -9.60 20.56
CA ASP A 204 11.43 -10.87 19.83
C ASP A 204 10.26 -11.10 18.85
N LEU A 205 9.27 -10.20 18.80
CA LEU A 205 8.31 -10.14 17.69
C LEU A 205 8.96 -9.57 16.42
N SER A 206 9.99 -8.74 16.60
CA SER A 206 10.82 -8.18 15.51
C SER A 206 12.01 -9.08 15.10
N ALA A 207 12.07 -10.34 15.55
CA ALA A 207 13.16 -11.24 15.20
C ALA A 207 12.96 -11.93 13.84
N GLY A 208 13.12 -11.16 12.76
CA GLY A 208 13.89 -11.50 11.56
C GLY A 208 13.40 -12.55 10.56
N ASN A 209 12.57 -13.53 10.92
CA ASN A 209 12.38 -14.71 10.08
C ASN A 209 10.90 -15.00 9.82
N TYR A 210 10.22 -14.13 9.06
CA TYR A 210 9.01 -14.58 8.36
C TYR A 210 9.40 -15.75 7.45
N ALA A 211 8.56 -16.78 7.33
CA ALA A 211 8.92 -17.94 6.52
C ALA A 211 9.12 -17.51 5.06
N GLY A 212 10.30 -17.79 4.52
CA GLY A 212 10.74 -17.35 3.20
C GLY A 212 11.75 -16.19 3.20
N PHE A 213 12.15 -15.66 4.36
CA PHE A 213 13.16 -14.59 4.43
C PHE A 213 14.57 -15.05 4.00
N GLU A 214 14.85 -16.36 4.02
CA GLU A 214 16.19 -16.91 3.79
C GLU A 214 16.75 -16.48 2.43
N ALA A 215 18.07 -16.24 2.35
CA ALA A 215 18.73 -15.84 1.11
C ALA A 215 18.58 -16.89 -0.02
N ASP A 216 18.45 -18.16 0.35
CA ASP A 216 18.23 -19.31 -0.53
C ASP A 216 16.80 -19.87 -0.45
N ALA A 217 15.83 -19.08 0.04
CA ALA A 217 14.43 -19.48 0.12
C ALA A 217 13.89 -19.97 -1.24
N ALA A 218 13.11 -21.05 -1.21
CA ALA A 218 12.72 -21.81 -2.39
C ALA A 218 11.87 -21.01 -3.40
N TRP A 219 11.20 -19.95 -2.96
CA TRP A 219 10.36 -19.11 -3.82
C TRP A 219 11.15 -18.12 -4.69
N ARG A 220 12.39 -17.77 -4.31
CA ARG A 220 13.16 -16.67 -4.94
C ARG A 220 13.52 -16.96 -6.39
N ALA A 221 14.06 -18.15 -6.68
CA ALA A 221 14.45 -18.51 -8.04
C ALA A 221 13.24 -18.65 -8.99
N PRO A 222 12.13 -19.30 -8.61
CA PRO A 222 10.88 -19.24 -9.37
C PRO A 222 10.36 -17.82 -9.59
N ALA A 223 10.37 -16.96 -8.57
CA ALA A 223 9.95 -15.57 -8.71
C ALA A 223 10.82 -14.81 -9.72
N ALA A 224 12.14 -14.94 -9.66
CA ALA A 224 13.04 -14.33 -10.64
C ALA A 224 12.77 -14.83 -12.07
N ALA A 225 12.52 -16.13 -12.25
CA ALA A 225 12.17 -16.70 -13.55
C ALA A 225 10.83 -16.15 -14.07
N ARG A 226 9.82 -15.99 -13.20
CA ARG A 226 8.56 -15.35 -13.58
C ARG A 226 8.74 -13.88 -13.95
N ILE A 227 9.53 -13.12 -13.21
CA ILE A 227 9.83 -11.71 -13.56
C ILE A 227 10.47 -11.64 -14.95
N GLU A 228 11.47 -12.48 -15.23
CA GLU A 228 12.14 -12.51 -16.54
C GLU A 228 11.18 -12.83 -17.71
N ASN A 229 10.18 -13.68 -17.47
CA ASN A 229 9.24 -14.11 -18.51
C ASN A 229 8.01 -13.21 -18.63
N LEU A 230 7.48 -12.70 -17.52
CA LEU A 230 6.20 -11.97 -17.46
C LEU A 230 6.39 -10.45 -17.55
N ARG A 231 7.46 -9.93 -16.94
CA ARG A 231 7.69 -8.49 -16.78
C ARG A 231 8.69 -7.91 -17.75
N LYS A 232 9.29 -8.73 -18.61
CA LYS A 232 10.23 -8.30 -19.64
C LYS A 232 9.78 -8.72 -21.03
N ALA A 233 10.23 -7.99 -22.03
CA ALA A 233 9.93 -8.22 -23.44
C ALA A 233 11.17 -7.94 -24.31
N ASP A 234 11.28 -8.65 -25.42
CA ASP A 234 12.34 -8.46 -26.41
C ASP A 234 12.03 -7.22 -27.26
N MET A 235 13.01 -6.33 -27.36
CA MET A 235 13.01 -5.18 -28.26
C MET A 235 14.02 -5.42 -29.37
N ASN A 236 13.53 -5.66 -30.59
CA ASN A 236 14.34 -5.93 -31.76
C ASN A 236 14.36 -4.70 -32.68
N PHE A 237 15.51 -4.06 -32.81
CA PHE A 237 15.67 -2.84 -33.62
C PHE A 237 16.28 -3.16 -34.98
N THR A 238 15.76 -2.50 -36.02
CA THR A 238 16.38 -2.44 -37.35
C THR A 238 16.50 -0.99 -37.77
N VAL A 239 17.72 -0.50 -37.93
CA VAL A 239 18.01 0.89 -38.31
C VAL A 239 18.37 0.95 -39.80
N LEU A 240 17.68 1.81 -40.54
CA LEU A 240 17.95 2.12 -41.93
C LEU A 240 18.45 3.55 -42.04
N ASN A 241 19.48 3.77 -42.86
CA ASN A 241 20.06 5.08 -43.13
C ASN A 241 19.14 5.93 -44.04
N GLU A 242 19.55 7.16 -44.35
CA GLU A 242 18.78 8.07 -45.20
C GLU A 242 18.51 7.54 -46.62
N GLU A 243 19.32 6.60 -47.11
CA GLU A 243 19.10 5.91 -48.39
C GLU A 243 18.22 4.65 -48.28
N GLY A 244 17.69 4.35 -47.09
CA GLY A 244 16.88 3.16 -46.81
C GLY A 244 17.67 1.85 -46.76
N SER A 245 19.01 1.92 -46.65
CA SER A 245 19.90 0.77 -46.51
C SER A 245 20.23 0.50 -45.03
N PRO A 246 20.59 -0.73 -44.63
CA PRO A 246 20.97 -1.02 -43.25
C PRO A 246 22.08 -0.11 -42.72
N ALA A 247 21.85 0.53 -41.57
CA ALA A 247 22.80 1.44 -40.94
C ALA A 247 23.66 0.66 -39.94
N ALA A 248 24.90 0.33 -40.32
CA ALA A 248 25.84 -0.37 -39.44
C ALA A 248 26.52 0.58 -38.46
N ASN A 249 26.74 0.12 -37.22
CA ASN A 249 27.30 0.90 -36.11
C ASN A 249 26.50 2.15 -35.73
N ALA A 250 25.19 2.17 -36.01
CA ALA A 250 24.30 3.20 -35.51
C ALA A 250 24.11 3.04 -34.00
N SER A 251 24.13 4.16 -33.27
CA SER A 251 23.84 4.17 -31.83
C SER A 251 22.33 4.14 -31.60
N VAL A 252 21.88 3.25 -30.72
CA VAL A 252 20.48 3.18 -30.26
C VAL A 252 20.49 3.23 -28.73
N GLU A 253 20.02 4.34 -28.18
CA GLU A 253 19.83 4.51 -26.75
C GLU A 253 18.39 4.15 -26.39
N VAL A 254 18.23 3.29 -25.40
CA VAL A 254 16.95 2.85 -24.86
C VAL A 254 16.87 3.35 -23.42
N ARG A 255 15.91 4.23 -23.12
CA ARG A 255 15.70 4.80 -21.79
C ARG A 255 14.27 4.59 -21.34
N MET A 256 14.08 3.71 -20.36
CA MET A 256 12.76 3.52 -19.76
C MET A 256 12.29 4.84 -19.13
N GLN A 257 10.99 5.11 -19.22
CA GLN A 257 10.34 6.31 -18.70
C GLN A 257 9.30 5.96 -17.63
N ARG A 258 8.61 4.82 -17.79
CA ARG A 258 7.56 4.34 -16.90
C ARG A 258 7.45 2.83 -17.01
N HIS A 259 7.18 2.16 -15.90
CA HIS A 259 6.77 0.75 -15.88
C HIS A 259 5.38 0.54 -16.50
N ASP A 260 5.14 -0.64 -17.05
CA ASP A 260 3.78 -1.12 -17.35
C ASP A 260 3.05 -1.54 -16.06
N PHE A 261 3.79 -2.14 -15.11
CA PHE A 261 3.29 -2.45 -13.77
C PHE A 261 3.17 -1.18 -12.93
N ASP A 262 2.03 -0.99 -12.26
CA ASP A 262 1.80 0.23 -11.49
C ASP A 262 2.55 0.22 -10.15
N PHE A 263 3.26 1.31 -9.86
CA PHE A 263 3.78 1.60 -8.53
C PHE A 263 3.18 2.92 -8.06
N GLY A 264 2.40 2.87 -6.97
CA GLY A 264 1.58 4.00 -6.57
C GLY A 264 1.49 4.29 -5.08
N THR A 265 0.75 5.33 -4.74
CA THR A 265 0.50 5.72 -3.34
C THR A 265 -0.84 6.43 -3.14
N ALA A 266 -1.38 6.36 -1.93
CA ALA A 266 -2.50 7.17 -1.49
C ALA A 266 -2.10 8.63 -1.25
N VAL A 267 -2.94 9.55 -1.74
CA VAL A 267 -2.76 11.00 -1.62
C VAL A 267 -4.05 11.69 -1.18
N LYS A 268 -3.93 12.93 -0.71
CA LYS A 268 -5.06 13.83 -0.45
C LYS A 268 -5.02 14.98 -1.44
N ALA A 269 -6.14 15.32 -2.06
CA ALA A 269 -6.15 16.44 -3.02
C ALA A 269 -5.73 17.77 -2.35
N SER A 270 -5.88 17.88 -1.03
CA SER A 270 -5.46 19.05 -0.23
C SER A 270 -3.95 19.35 -0.29
N ARG A 271 -3.12 18.38 -0.67
CA ARG A 271 -1.66 18.55 -0.81
C ARG A 271 -1.22 19.16 -2.13
N PHE A 272 -2.10 19.24 -3.12
CA PHE A 272 -1.79 19.70 -4.47
C PHE A 272 -2.02 21.22 -4.65
N PRO A 273 -1.55 21.83 -5.75
CA PRO A 273 -1.67 23.27 -5.95
C PRO A 273 -3.10 23.79 -5.74
N LEU A 274 -3.21 24.92 -5.06
CA LEU A 274 -4.49 25.53 -4.64
C LEU A 274 -5.31 24.69 -3.63
N GLY A 275 -4.70 23.66 -3.03
CA GLY A 275 -5.26 22.89 -1.93
C GLY A 275 -5.03 23.52 -0.56
N ARG A 276 -5.90 23.20 0.40
CA ARG A 276 -5.86 23.76 1.77
C ARG A 276 -4.55 23.47 2.53
N ASN A 277 -3.90 22.34 2.21
CA ASN A 277 -2.67 21.86 2.82
C ASN A 277 -1.54 21.71 1.79
N TYR A 278 -1.55 22.58 0.76
CA TYR A 278 -0.62 22.50 -0.37
C TYR A 278 0.83 22.40 0.11
N SER A 279 1.55 21.40 -0.39
CA SER A 279 2.97 21.19 -0.12
C SER A 279 3.73 20.99 -1.43
N PRO A 280 4.51 21.98 -1.88
CA PRO A 280 5.37 21.83 -3.06
C PRO A 280 6.33 20.63 -2.95
N ALA A 281 6.84 20.35 -1.74
CA ALA A 281 7.74 19.22 -1.50
C ALA A 281 7.02 17.88 -1.67
N PHE A 282 5.78 17.77 -1.18
CA PHE A 282 4.96 16.57 -1.39
C PHE A 282 4.71 16.33 -2.88
N VAL A 283 4.31 17.38 -3.60
CA VAL A 283 4.03 17.30 -5.05
C VAL A 283 5.28 16.93 -5.85
N ASP A 284 6.44 17.52 -5.52
CA ASP A 284 7.71 17.15 -6.12
C ASP A 284 8.01 15.66 -5.91
N ARG A 285 7.82 15.14 -4.70
CA ARG A 285 8.08 13.72 -4.38
C ARG A 285 7.17 12.74 -5.10
N ILE A 286 5.95 13.12 -5.49
CA ILE A 286 5.10 12.25 -6.32
C ILE A 286 5.76 11.95 -7.67
N THR A 287 6.43 12.94 -8.27
CA THR A 287 7.07 12.81 -9.59
C THR A 287 8.59 12.64 -9.55
N ASN A 288 9.20 12.72 -8.37
CA ASN A 288 10.66 12.73 -8.21
C ASN A 288 11.08 12.06 -6.88
N LEU A 289 10.77 10.77 -6.80
CA LEU A 289 11.04 9.92 -5.67
C LEU A 289 12.53 9.71 -5.42
N ASP A 290 13.39 9.72 -6.43
CA ASP A 290 14.82 9.42 -6.29
C ASP A 290 15.76 10.62 -6.50
N GLY A 291 15.23 11.75 -6.96
CA GLY A 291 15.98 12.96 -7.31
C GLY A 291 16.34 13.07 -8.80
N GLU A 292 15.99 12.06 -9.61
CA GLU A 292 16.34 11.95 -11.03
C GLU A 292 15.10 12.07 -11.95
N GLY A 293 13.93 12.36 -11.39
CA GLY A 293 12.67 12.52 -12.12
C GLY A 293 11.83 11.25 -12.24
N HIS A 294 12.20 10.19 -11.53
CA HIS A 294 11.36 8.98 -11.43
C HIS A 294 10.33 9.14 -10.31
N GLY A 295 9.06 8.89 -10.60
CA GLY A 295 7.96 9.08 -9.66
C GLY A 295 7.04 7.87 -9.56
N PHE A 296 5.95 8.03 -8.80
CA PHE A 296 4.83 7.10 -8.84
C PHE A 296 4.13 7.16 -10.19
N SER A 297 3.70 6.00 -10.68
CA SER A 297 2.97 5.87 -11.94
C SER A 297 1.46 5.91 -11.75
N SER A 298 1.00 5.65 -10.52
CA SER A 298 -0.42 5.61 -10.16
C SER A 298 -0.66 6.22 -8.77
N ILE A 299 -1.85 6.76 -8.53
CA ILE A 299 -2.30 7.25 -7.22
C ILE A 299 -3.73 6.80 -6.91
N VAL A 300 -4.10 6.90 -5.64
CA VAL A 300 -5.48 6.83 -5.16
C VAL A 300 -5.75 8.00 -4.22
N PHE A 301 -6.98 8.52 -4.20
CA PHE A 301 -7.36 9.48 -3.16
C PHE A 301 -7.75 8.72 -1.88
N GLU A 302 -7.04 9.00 -0.79
CA GLU A 302 -7.22 8.30 0.50
C GLU A 302 -8.65 8.42 1.05
N ASN A 303 -9.25 9.60 0.87
CA ASN A 303 -10.60 9.89 1.37
C ASN A 303 -11.44 10.75 0.42
N ASP A 304 -10.85 11.55 -0.48
CA ASP A 304 -11.56 12.58 -1.25
C ASP A 304 -12.70 12.02 -2.12
N PHE A 305 -12.71 10.72 -2.42
CA PHE A 305 -13.72 10.03 -3.23
C PHE A 305 -14.66 9.10 -2.46
N LYS A 306 -14.48 8.95 -1.14
CA LYS A 306 -15.44 8.19 -0.33
C LYS A 306 -16.78 8.92 -0.33
N TRP A 307 -17.89 8.19 -0.49
CA TRP A 307 -19.22 8.77 -0.68
C TRP A 307 -19.55 9.94 0.28
N PRO A 308 -19.48 9.80 1.62
CA PRO A 308 -19.77 10.93 2.50
C PRO A 308 -18.71 12.04 2.41
N ALA A 309 -17.44 11.71 2.18
CA ALA A 309 -16.37 12.68 2.06
C ALA A 309 -16.51 13.58 0.83
N TRP A 310 -17.02 13.04 -0.27
CA TRP A 310 -17.31 13.77 -1.50
C TRP A 310 -18.50 14.72 -1.35
N GLU A 311 -19.57 14.27 -0.69
CA GLU A 311 -20.77 15.11 -0.50
C GLU A 311 -20.54 16.22 0.53
N ASP A 312 -19.77 15.92 1.58
CA ASP A 312 -19.51 16.85 2.68
C ASP A 312 -18.18 17.62 2.55
N GLU A 313 -17.38 17.34 1.52
CA GLU A 313 -16.07 17.96 1.26
C GLU A 313 -15.10 17.91 2.47
N TRP A 314 -14.96 16.74 3.11
CA TRP A 314 -14.21 16.56 4.38
C TRP A 314 -12.78 17.10 4.32
N ILE A 315 -12.03 16.64 3.32
CA ILE A 315 -10.58 16.89 3.18
C ILE A 315 -10.32 18.02 2.18
N SER A 316 -11.03 17.98 1.06
CA SER A 316 -10.88 18.87 -0.09
C SER A 316 -12.25 19.24 -0.62
N THR A 317 -12.33 20.40 -1.28
CA THR A 317 -13.55 20.72 -2.04
C THR A 317 -13.58 19.92 -3.34
N ASN A 318 -14.77 19.65 -3.88
CA ASN A 318 -14.94 18.89 -5.12
C ASN A 318 -14.26 19.58 -6.30
N GLN A 319 -14.30 20.92 -6.34
CA GLN A 319 -13.57 21.70 -7.33
C GLN A 319 -12.04 21.50 -7.22
N GLN A 320 -11.51 21.37 -6.00
CA GLN A 320 -10.09 21.16 -5.78
C GLN A 320 -9.67 19.74 -6.18
N THR A 321 -10.49 18.74 -5.87
CA THR A 321 -10.28 17.35 -6.31
C THR A 321 -10.26 17.25 -7.82
N ARG A 322 -11.23 17.87 -8.53
CA ARG A 322 -11.25 17.93 -10.00
C ARG A 322 -9.98 18.55 -10.61
N ARG A 323 -9.52 19.69 -10.07
CA ARG A 323 -8.25 20.30 -10.52
C ARG A 323 -7.04 19.38 -10.28
N THR A 324 -7.08 18.59 -9.21
CA THR A 324 -6.00 17.66 -8.88
C THR A 324 -6.00 16.47 -9.85
N LEU A 325 -7.17 15.96 -10.24
CA LEU A 325 -7.30 14.95 -11.30
C LEU A 325 -6.66 15.44 -12.61
N GLU A 326 -7.03 16.64 -13.06
CA GLU A 326 -6.46 17.26 -14.27
C GLU A 326 -4.94 17.39 -14.15
N TYR A 327 -4.45 17.89 -13.00
CA TYR A 327 -3.02 18.08 -12.75
C TYR A 327 -2.21 16.78 -12.84
N LEU A 328 -2.75 15.68 -12.30
CA LEU A 328 -2.13 14.36 -12.29
C LEU A 328 -2.20 13.70 -13.67
N ASN A 329 -3.35 13.79 -14.33
CA ASN A 329 -3.56 13.25 -15.67
C ASN A 329 -2.65 13.94 -16.71
N GLU A 330 -2.45 15.26 -16.65
CA GLU A 330 -1.50 15.99 -17.50
C GLU A 330 -0.04 15.52 -17.33
N ARG A 331 0.27 14.78 -16.25
CA ARG A 331 1.59 14.22 -15.94
C ARG A 331 1.67 12.72 -16.17
N ASN A 332 0.66 12.13 -16.83
CA ASN A 332 0.56 10.69 -17.08
C ASN A 332 0.65 9.85 -15.80
N ILE A 333 0.04 10.33 -14.71
CA ILE A 333 -0.15 9.57 -13.49
C ILE A 333 -1.56 8.98 -13.53
N ASP A 334 -1.65 7.66 -13.51
CA ASP A 334 -2.93 6.96 -13.49
C ASP A 334 -3.63 7.13 -12.15
N ILE A 335 -4.96 7.11 -12.17
CA ILE A 335 -5.77 7.38 -10.99
C ILE A 335 -6.71 6.20 -10.76
N ARG A 336 -6.62 5.62 -9.57
CA ARG A 336 -7.59 4.67 -9.03
C ARG A 336 -8.63 5.43 -8.22
N GLY A 337 -9.90 5.16 -8.52
CA GLY A 337 -11.04 5.68 -7.80
C GLY A 337 -11.39 4.79 -6.61
N HIS A 338 -11.44 5.38 -5.41
CA HIS A 338 -11.74 4.69 -4.16
C HIS A 338 -12.74 5.53 -3.35
N VAL A 339 -14.00 5.15 -3.23
CA VAL A 339 -14.67 3.90 -3.65
C VAL A 339 -16.13 4.24 -4.00
N LEU A 340 -16.75 3.49 -4.91
CA LEU A 340 -18.16 3.69 -5.28
C LEU A 340 -19.14 3.21 -4.22
N LEU A 341 -18.88 2.09 -3.54
CA LEU A 341 -19.72 1.59 -2.46
C LEU A 341 -18.90 0.88 -1.37
N TRP A 342 -19.01 1.40 -0.15
CA TRP A 342 -18.54 0.75 1.08
C TRP A 342 -19.77 0.49 1.96
N PRO A 343 -20.38 -0.70 1.91
CA PRO A 343 -21.79 -0.89 2.26
C PRO A 343 -22.08 -1.05 3.77
N GLY A 344 -21.24 -0.46 4.62
CA GLY A 344 -21.41 -0.35 6.07
C GLY A 344 -22.07 0.98 6.42
N TRP A 345 -22.95 1.04 7.43
CA TRP A 345 -23.65 2.29 7.76
C TRP A 345 -22.72 3.45 8.09
N GLY A 346 -21.58 3.17 8.74
CA GLY A 346 -20.58 4.19 9.07
C GLY A 346 -19.77 4.71 7.87
N ASN A 347 -19.90 4.08 6.70
CA ASN A 347 -19.12 4.39 5.50
C ASN A 347 -19.97 5.00 4.36
N MET A 348 -21.26 5.15 4.60
CA MET A 348 -22.20 5.84 3.71
C MET A 348 -22.80 7.05 4.46
N PRO A 349 -23.42 8.01 3.75
CA PRO A 349 -24.06 9.12 4.42
C PRO A 349 -25.16 8.69 5.41
N ASP A 350 -25.27 9.38 6.56
CA ASP A 350 -26.19 9.03 7.67
C ASP A 350 -27.63 8.75 7.22
N ARG A 351 -28.10 9.47 6.18
CA ARG A 351 -29.43 9.30 5.58
C ARG A 351 -29.71 7.87 5.09
N MET A 352 -28.68 7.11 4.72
CA MET A 352 -28.81 5.69 4.35
C MET A 352 -29.24 4.86 5.56
N GLN A 353 -28.57 5.02 6.70
CA GLN A 353 -28.92 4.31 7.93
C GLN A 353 -30.29 4.76 8.48
N GLU A 354 -30.59 6.06 8.44
CA GLU A 354 -31.90 6.60 8.85
C GLU A 354 -33.07 5.97 8.07
N ASN A 355 -32.80 5.52 6.85
CA ASN A 355 -33.77 4.87 5.96
C ASN A 355 -33.55 3.35 5.81
N ALA A 356 -32.85 2.70 6.74
CA ALA A 356 -32.54 1.26 6.67
C ALA A 356 -33.76 0.33 6.48
N ASN A 357 -34.98 0.78 6.86
CA ASN A 357 -36.22 0.02 6.66
C ASN A 357 -36.99 0.40 5.38
N ASN A 358 -36.39 1.18 4.48
CA ASN A 358 -37.00 1.66 3.24
C ASN A 358 -36.16 1.22 2.02
N PRO A 359 -36.32 -0.03 1.55
CA PRO A 359 -35.50 -0.59 0.47
C PRO A 359 -35.53 0.22 -0.83
N SER A 360 -36.69 0.78 -1.20
CA SER A 360 -36.78 1.63 -2.39
C SER A 360 -35.93 2.88 -2.27
N TYR A 361 -35.92 3.52 -1.10
CA TYR A 361 -35.08 4.70 -0.88
C TYR A 361 -33.59 4.34 -0.99
N LEU A 362 -33.17 3.24 -0.37
CA LEU A 362 -31.76 2.80 -0.39
C LEU A 362 -31.27 2.53 -1.83
N LEU A 363 -32.09 1.85 -2.64
CA LEU A 363 -31.75 1.54 -4.02
C LEU A 363 -31.76 2.79 -4.91
N ASP A 364 -32.76 3.66 -4.77
CA ASP A 364 -32.84 4.91 -5.54
C ASP A 364 -31.69 5.86 -5.20
N GLU A 365 -31.31 5.95 -3.93
CA GLU A 365 -30.22 6.82 -3.47
C GLU A 365 -28.84 6.29 -3.89
N LEU A 366 -28.65 4.96 -3.88
CA LEU A 366 -27.44 4.34 -4.43
C LEU A 366 -27.31 4.60 -5.93
N ASP A 367 -28.37 4.38 -6.72
CA ASP A 367 -28.32 4.67 -8.16
C ASP A 367 -28.05 6.14 -8.43
N LYS A 368 -28.70 7.04 -7.69
CA LYS A 368 -28.46 8.47 -7.75
C LYS A 368 -26.99 8.81 -7.48
N HIS A 369 -26.40 8.23 -6.44
CA HIS A 369 -24.98 8.44 -6.14
C HIS A 369 -24.07 7.98 -7.27
N LEU A 370 -24.29 6.77 -7.81
CA LEU A 370 -23.48 6.25 -8.92
C LEU A 370 -23.58 7.13 -10.17
N VAL A 371 -24.78 7.59 -10.52
CA VAL A 371 -25.02 8.50 -11.66
C VAL A 371 -24.36 9.87 -11.43
N ASP A 372 -24.56 10.46 -10.24
CA ASP A 372 -23.95 11.75 -9.93
C ASP A 372 -22.42 11.61 -10.01
N PHE A 373 -21.84 10.54 -9.46
CA PHE A 373 -20.39 10.39 -9.33
C PHE A 373 -19.66 9.92 -10.60
N LEU A 374 -20.25 9.00 -11.39
CA LEU A 374 -19.60 8.47 -12.60
C LEU A 374 -19.99 9.24 -13.86
N GLU A 375 -21.26 9.62 -14.01
CA GLU A 375 -21.76 10.28 -15.21
C GLU A 375 -21.69 11.81 -15.09
N THR A 376 -22.19 12.39 -13.99
CA THR A 376 -22.26 13.86 -13.87
C THR A 376 -20.91 14.51 -13.63
N GLU A 377 -20.03 13.85 -12.87
CA GLU A 377 -18.67 14.34 -12.66
C GLU A 377 -17.73 14.08 -13.85
N ASP A 378 -18.08 13.14 -14.73
CA ASP A 378 -17.33 12.75 -15.95
C ASP A 378 -15.89 12.29 -15.64
N PHE A 379 -15.75 11.46 -14.60
CA PHE A 379 -14.44 10.97 -14.15
C PHE A 379 -13.85 9.84 -15.00
N ASP A 380 -14.64 9.23 -15.91
CA ASP A 380 -14.20 8.13 -16.79
C ASP A 380 -12.97 8.53 -17.64
N GLN A 381 -12.82 9.81 -17.98
CA GLN A 381 -11.64 10.31 -18.70
C GLN A 381 -10.34 10.30 -17.88
N TYR A 382 -10.42 10.31 -16.54
CA TYR A 382 -9.27 10.41 -15.63
C TYR A 382 -8.97 9.11 -14.89
N ILE A 383 -10.01 8.35 -14.53
CA ILE A 383 -9.91 7.20 -13.64
C ILE A 383 -9.86 5.92 -14.46
N LYS A 384 -8.81 5.11 -14.25
CA LYS A 384 -8.58 3.86 -14.98
C LYS A 384 -9.08 2.64 -14.25
N ASP A 385 -9.08 2.69 -12.92
CA ASP A 385 -9.57 1.61 -12.07
C ASP A 385 -10.56 2.17 -11.06
N TRP A 386 -11.66 1.48 -10.81
CA TRP A 386 -12.58 1.78 -9.72
C TRP A 386 -12.65 0.62 -8.74
N ASP A 387 -12.44 0.93 -7.46
CA ASP A 387 -13.00 0.11 -6.41
C ASP A 387 -14.51 0.30 -6.41
N VAL A 388 -15.20 -0.66 -6.99
CA VAL A 388 -16.66 -0.66 -7.01
C VAL A 388 -17.19 -0.98 -5.63
N LEU A 389 -16.60 -1.99 -4.99
CA LEU A 389 -16.97 -2.46 -3.66
C LEU A 389 -15.74 -2.48 -2.75
N ASN A 390 -15.90 -1.99 -1.52
CA ASN A 390 -14.88 -2.08 -0.47
C ASN A 390 -15.43 -2.84 0.74
N GLU A 391 -14.64 -3.81 1.23
CA GLU A 391 -14.82 -4.49 2.52
C GLU A 391 -16.18 -5.14 2.76
N ILE A 392 -16.78 -5.69 1.70
CA ILE A 392 -18.14 -6.26 1.76
C ILE A 392 -18.24 -7.46 2.68
N ASN A 393 -17.11 -8.06 3.06
CA ASN A 393 -17.11 -9.22 3.92
C ASN A 393 -17.48 -8.88 5.38
N THR A 394 -17.09 -7.69 5.85
CA THR A 394 -17.39 -7.18 7.19
C THR A 394 -18.44 -6.06 7.19
N ASN A 395 -18.61 -5.35 6.07
CA ASN A 395 -19.56 -4.26 5.90
C ASN A 395 -20.84 -4.72 5.17
N THR A 396 -21.69 -5.49 5.85
CA THR A 396 -22.87 -6.15 5.25
C THR A 396 -24.21 -5.45 5.51
N ASP A 397 -24.17 -4.26 6.09
CA ASP A 397 -25.34 -3.51 6.55
C ASP A 397 -26.38 -3.24 5.45
N LEU A 398 -25.95 -2.72 4.28
CA LEU A 398 -26.84 -2.46 3.16
C LEU A 398 -27.50 -3.74 2.63
N ALA A 399 -26.71 -4.80 2.47
CA ALA A 399 -27.23 -6.09 2.04
C ALA A 399 -28.23 -6.64 3.07
N ALA A 400 -27.95 -6.51 4.37
CA ALA A 400 -28.88 -6.92 5.41
C ALA A 400 -30.22 -6.17 5.35
N ALA A 401 -30.21 -4.87 5.10
CA ALA A 401 -31.42 -4.05 4.92
C ALA A 401 -32.24 -4.41 3.67
N LEU A 402 -31.60 -4.85 2.61
CA LEU A 402 -32.26 -5.23 1.35
C LEU A 402 -32.76 -6.68 1.33
N ARG A 403 -32.35 -7.51 2.31
CA ARG A 403 -32.67 -8.93 2.32
C ARG A 403 -34.18 -9.20 2.34
N GLY A 404 -34.63 -10.06 1.43
CA GLY A 404 -36.01 -10.47 1.29
C GLY A 404 -36.90 -9.47 0.56
N THR A 405 -36.33 -8.38 0.05
CA THR A 405 -37.05 -7.39 -0.76
C THR A 405 -37.12 -7.87 -2.22
N PRO A 406 -38.06 -7.35 -3.04
CA PRO A 406 -38.17 -7.77 -4.43
C PRO A 406 -36.85 -7.61 -5.20
N GLY A 407 -36.37 -8.69 -5.82
CA GLY A 407 -35.09 -8.71 -6.54
C GLY A 407 -33.84 -8.93 -5.67
N HIS A 408 -33.99 -8.93 -4.33
CA HIS A 408 -32.87 -9.09 -3.39
C HIS A 408 -33.19 -10.16 -2.31
N PRO A 409 -33.37 -11.44 -2.69
CA PRO A 409 -33.70 -12.48 -1.71
C PRO A 409 -32.65 -12.65 -0.61
N THR A 410 -31.36 -12.52 -0.94
CA THR A 410 -30.28 -12.55 0.07
C THR A 410 -29.88 -11.16 0.55
N GLY A 411 -30.15 -10.13 -0.27
CA GLY A 411 -29.68 -8.76 -0.08
C GLY A 411 -28.38 -8.47 -0.82
N ARG A 412 -27.55 -9.49 -1.07
CA ARG A 412 -26.22 -9.35 -1.69
C ARG A 412 -26.27 -9.18 -3.20
N GLU A 413 -27.45 -9.35 -3.81
CA GLU A 413 -27.66 -9.04 -5.22
C GLU A 413 -27.30 -7.58 -5.56
N VAL A 414 -27.35 -6.68 -4.55
CA VAL A 414 -26.91 -5.30 -4.68
C VAL A 414 -25.45 -5.19 -5.12
N TYR A 415 -24.57 -6.10 -4.70
CA TYR A 415 -23.15 -6.09 -5.05
C TYR A 415 -22.94 -6.28 -6.55
N ALA A 416 -23.54 -7.32 -7.13
CA ALA A 416 -23.50 -7.56 -8.57
C ALA A 416 -24.19 -6.44 -9.36
N ASN A 417 -25.28 -5.90 -8.84
CA ASN A 417 -25.99 -4.78 -9.46
C ASN A 417 -25.13 -3.51 -9.51
N THR A 418 -24.38 -3.20 -8.45
CA THR A 418 -23.45 -2.05 -8.42
C THR A 418 -22.35 -2.20 -9.47
N PHE A 419 -21.77 -3.39 -9.66
CA PHE A 419 -20.79 -3.63 -10.73
C PHE A 419 -21.38 -3.44 -12.13
N LYS A 420 -22.57 -3.98 -12.39
CA LYS A 420 -23.25 -3.78 -13.68
C LYS A 420 -23.52 -2.31 -13.95
N ARG A 421 -23.99 -1.60 -12.91
CA ARG A 421 -24.27 -0.17 -13.02
C ARG A 421 -22.99 0.66 -13.22
N ALA A 422 -21.91 0.32 -12.53
CA ALA A 422 -20.61 0.96 -12.73
C ALA A 422 -20.11 0.79 -14.18
N ARG A 423 -20.24 -0.40 -14.78
CA ARG A 423 -19.86 -0.63 -16.18
C ARG A 423 -20.69 0.21 -17.16
N GLU A 424 -21.97 0.42 -16.90
CA GLU A 424 -22.82 1.27 -17.75
C GLU A 424 -22.37 2.73 -17.75
N LEU A 425 -21.91 3.23 -16.59
CA LEU A 425 -21.59 4.64 -16.37
C LEU A 425 -20.10 4.97 -16.55
N ALA A 426 -19.21 3.99 -16.37
CA ALA A 426 -17.76 4.09 -16.57
C ALA A 426 -17.29 2.92 -17.47
N PRO A 427 -17.58 2.99 -18.79
CA PRO A 427 -17.36 1.88 -19.70
C PRO A 427 -15.89 1.53 -19.93
N ASP A 428 -14.97 2.49 -19.73
CA ASP A 428 -13.54 2.30 -20.01
C ASP A 428 -12.73 1.91 -18.77
N ALA A 429 -13.26 2.15 -17.57
CA ALA A 429 -12.59 1.79 -16.32
C ALA A 429 -12.59 0.27 -16.07
N LYS A 430 -11.52 -0.22 -15.43
CA LYS A 430 -11.47 -1.55 -14.84
C LYS A 430 -12.17 -1.55 -13.48
N LEU A 431 -12.94 -2.59 -13.21
CA LEU A 431 -13.79 -2.67 -12.02
C LEU A 431 -13.26 -3.70 -11.02
N TYR A 432 -12.96 -3.22 -9.82
CA TYR A 432 -12.32 -3.97 -8.74
C TYR A 432 -13.24 -4.14 -7.54
N ILE A 433 -13.07 -5.27 -6.85
CA ILE A 433 -13.45 -5.44 -5.45
C ILE A 433 -12.18 -5.30 -4.58
N ASN A 434 -12.25 -4.62 -3.44
CA ASN A 434 -11.10 -4.36 -2.58
C ASN A 434 -11.41 -4.76 -1.12
N ASP A 435 -10.50 -5.50 -0.47
CA ASP A 435 -10.74 -5.99 0.90
C ASP A 435 -9.43 -6.29 1.68
N TYR A 436 -9.53 -6.31 3.02
CA TYR A 436 -8.45 -6.59 3.97
C TYR A 436 -8.46 -8.03 4.52
N ILE A 437 -9.46 -8.85 4.17
CA ILE A 437 -9.65 -10.19 4.76
C ILE A 437 -8.44 -11.11 4.63
N THR A 438 -7.70 -11.03 3.53
CA THR A 438 -6.62 -11.98 3.23
C THR A 438 -5.31 -11.55 3.91
N LEU A 439 -4.54 -10.69 3.25
CA LEU A 439 -3.17 -10.37 3.66
C LEU A 439 -3.12 -9.53 4.94
N SER A 440 -4.06 -8.60 5.14
CA SER A 440 -4.05 -7.73 6.32
C SER A 440 -4.38 -8.50 7.61
N LEU A 441 -5.33 -9.44 7.56
CA LEU A 441 -5.70 -10.28 8.70
C LEU A 441 -4.93 -11.60 8.79
N LYS A 442 -4.11 -11.93 7.78
CA LYS A 442 -3.41 -13.21 7.64
C LYS A 442 -4.34 -14.43 7.63
N ASN A 443 -5.51 -14.29 7.02
CA ASN A 443 -6.36 -15.46 6.78
C ASN A 443 -5.88 -16.21 5.54
N THR A 444 -5.98 -17.53 5.59
CA THR A 444 -5.63 -18.45 4.51
C THR A 444 -6.84 -19.31 4.14
N GLU A 445 -6.71 -20.09 3.06
CA GLU A 445 -7.73 -21.06 2.61
C GLU A 445 -8.24 -21.92 3.77
N GLY A 446 -9.56 -22.11 3.84
CA GLY A 446 -10.26 -22.86 4.87
C GLY A 446 -10.69 -22.02 6.09
N ALA A 447 -10.18 -20.80 6.26
CA ALA A 447 -10.72 -19.88 7.27
C ALA A 447 -12.11 -19.39 6.86
N VAL A 448 -13.08 -19.39 7.79
CA VAL A 448 -14.48 -19.05 7.50
C VAL A 448 -14.63 -17.70 6.80
N ILE A 449 -13.90 -16.69 7.29
CA ILE A 449 -13.98 -15.34 6.74
C ILE A 449 -13.31 -15.22 5.36
N TYR A 450 -12.30 -16.05 5.08
CA TYR A 450 -11.62 -16.14 3.79
C TYR A 450 -12.52 -16.79 2.75
N GLU A 451 -13.13 -17.93 3.09
CA GLU A 451 -14.10 -18.61 2.22
C GLU A 451 -15.35 -17.75 1.97
N GLN A 452 -15.82 -17.02 2.98
CA GLN A 452 -16.93 -16.08 2.81
C GLN A 452 -16.61 -14.99 1.77
N TYR A 453 -15.38 -14.47 1.77
CA TYR A 453 -14.97 -13.46 0.79
C TYR A 453 -14.94 -14.05 -0.63
N LYS A 454 -14.40 -15.26 -0.78
CA LYS A 454 -14.42 -16.01 -2.05
C LYS A 454 -15.84 -16.28 -2.53
N ASP A 455 -16.74 -16.71 -1.64
CA ASP A 455 -18.15 -16.91 -1.95
C ASP A 455 -18.81 -15.63 -2.46
N PHE A 456 -18.52 -14.47 -1.86
CA PHE A 456 -19.08 -13.20 -2.32
C PHE A 456 -18.55 -12.81 -3.71
N ILE A 457 -17.27 -13.04 -4.00
CA ILE A 457 -16.72 -12.84 -5.35
C ILE A 457 -17.39 -13.79 -6.35
N GLN A 458 -17.53 -15.07 -6.00
CA GLN A 458 -18.16 -16.05 -6.86
C GLN A 458 -19.63 -15.70 -7.15
N GLU A 459 -20.38 -15.24 -6.15
CA GLU A 459 -21.75 -14.77 -6.34
C GLU A 459 -21.85 -13.59 -7.31
N ILE A 460 -20.89 -12.66 -7.26
CA ILE A 460 -20.80 -11.53 -8.18
C ILE A 460 -20.52 -12.03 -9.62
N ILE A 461 -19.59 -12.97 -9.79
CA ILE A 461 -19.26 -13.58 -11.09
C ILE A 461 -20.45 -14.37 -11.65
N ASP A 462 -21.07 -15.24 -10.84
CA ASP A 462 -22.23 -16.06 -11.22
C ASP A 462 -23.45 -15.22 -11.61
N ALA A 463 -23.52 -13.99 -11.11
CA ALA A 463 -24.53 -13.01 -11.48
C ALA A 463 -24.20 -12.26 -12.78
N ASP A 464 -23.17 -12.64 -13.55
CA ASP A 464 -22.70 -11.97 -14.78
C ASP A 464 -22.31 -10.49 -14.54
N ALA A 465 -21.75 -10.17 -13.37
CA ALA A 465 -21.23 -8.84 -13.12
C ALA A 465 -19.83 -8.66 -13.75
N PRO A 466 -19.53 -7.48 -14.33
CA PRO A 466 -18.27 -7.23 -15.05
C PRO A 466 -17.10 -6.89 -14.12
N ILE A 467 -16.89 -7.71 -13.08
CA ILE A 467 -15.70 -7.66 -12.23
C ILE A 467 -14.47 -8.05 -13.06
N GLN A 468 -13.38 -7.30 -12.90
CA GLN A 468 -12.14 -7.53 -13.63
C GLN A 468 -10.94 -7.73 -12.72
N GLY A 469 -10.98 -7.24 -11.47
CA GLY A 469 -9.86 -7.43 -10.57
C GLY A 469 -10.21 -7.50 -9.08
N VAL A 470 -9.22 -7.95 -8.31
CA VAL A 470 -9.25 -8.04 -6.84
C VAL A 470 -8.13 -7.18 -6.25
N GLY A 471 -8.49 -6.28 -5.35
CA GLY A 471 -7.57 -5.50 -4.54
C GLY A 471 -7.32 -6.19 -3.19
N PHE A 472 -6.05 -6.43 -2.89
CA PHE A 472 -5.60 -6.84 -1.57
C PHE A 472 -5.06 -5.62 -0.82
N GLN A 473 -5.77 -5.15 0.21
CA GLN A 473 -5.38 -3.93 0.93
C GLN A 473 -3.96 -4.04 1.49
N ALA A 474 -3.65 -5.12 2.20
CA ALA A 474 -2.32 -5.38 2.76
C ALA A 474 -1.85 -4.34 3.80
N HIS A 475 -2.75 -3.89 4.67
CA HIS A 475 -2.38 -3.26 5.94
C HIS A 475 -1.74 -4.31 6.86
N LEU A 476 -0.42 -4.43 6.83
CA LEU A 476 0.25 -5.54 7.50
C LEU A 476 0.42 -5.29 9.00
N SER A 477 0.35 -6.37 9.77
CA SER A 477 0.58 -6.33 11.21
C SER A 477 2.08 -6.24 11.55
N ALA A 478 2.39 -6.07 12.85
CA ALA A 478 3.76 -6.09 13.36
C ALA A 478 4.50 -7.42 13.13
N SER A 479 3.76 -8.49 12.84
CA SER A 479 4.32 -9.74 12.35
C SER A 479 4.16 -9.74 10.82
N PRO A 480 5.22 -9.81 10.02
CA PRO A 480 5.08 -9.96 8.57
C PRO A 480 4.45 -11.31 8.18
N ASN A 481 3.85 -11.40 7.00
CA ASN A 481 3.25 -12.66 6.50
C ASN A 481 4.35 -13.60 6.01
N SER A 482 4.10 -14.90 5.93
CA SER A 482 5.01 -15.76 5.17
C SER A 482 4.95 -15.37 3.68
N ILE A 483 6.09 -15.37 3.00
CA ILE A 483 6.10 -15.20 1.53
C ILE A 483 5.44 -16.38 0.82
N TYR A 484 5.45 -17.57 1.43
CA TYR A 484 4.75 -18.75 0.90
C TYR A 484 3.24 -18.57 1.00
N GLU A 485 2.71 -18.13 2.15
CA GLU A 485 1.27 -17.86 2.32
C GLU A 485 0.77 -16.73 1.41
N VAL A 486 1.62 -15.71 1.16
CA VAL A 486 1.32 -14.65 0.19
C VAL A 486 1.17 -15.22 -1.22
N LEU A 487 2.08 -16.11 -1.65
CA LEU A 487 1.97 -16.81 -2.94
C LEU A 487 0.74 -17.69 -3.01
N GLU A 488 0.49 -18.50 -1.98
CA GLU A 488 -0.68 -19.40 -1.92
C GLU A 488 -1.98 -18.60 -2.01
N THR A 489 -2.06 -17.42 -1.39
CA THR A 489 -3.21 -16.52 -1.51
C THR A 489 -3.37 -16.02 -2.95
N TYR A 490 -2.29 -15.62 -3.61
CA TYR A 490 -2.35 -15.13 -4.99
C TYR A 490 -2.74 -16.24 -5.97
N ASP A 491 -2.14 -17.43 -5.82
CA ASP A 491 -2.43 -18.62 -6.62
C ASP A 491 -3.90 -19.01 -6.45
N ASP A 492 -4.40 -19.09 -5.21
CA ASP A 492 -5.79 -19.49 -4.92
C ASP A 492 -6.82 -18.53 -5.54
N PHE A 493 -6.64 -17.22 -5.38
CA PHE A 493 -7.56 -16.24 -5.97
C PHE A 493 -7.49 -16.25 -7.50
N TYR A 494 -6.29 -16.40 -8.06
CA TYR A 494 -6.12 -16.43 -9.51
C TYR A 494 -6.72 -17.71 -10.12
N ASP A 495 -6.46 -18.87 -9.53
CA ASP A 495 -7.01 -20.16 -9.98
C ASP A 495 -8.53 -20.23 -9.81
N SER A 496 -9.07 -19.60 -8.75
CA SER A 496 -10.52 -19.58 -8.49
C SER A 496 -11.27 -18.70 -9.47
N PHE A 497 -10.74 -17.51 -9.81
CA PHE A 497 -11.52 -16.47 -10.49
C PHE A 497 -10.94 -16.00 -11.83
N GLY A 498 -9.65 -16.22 -12.09
CA GLY A 498 -8.95 -15.74 -13.29
C GLY A 498 -8.90 -14.21 -13.41
N LEU A 499 -9.09 -13.48 -12.31
CA LEU A 499 -9.08 -12.01 -12.25
C LEU A 499 -7.66 -11.48 -12.07
N GLU A 500 -7.38 -10.27 -12.58
CA GLU A 500 -6.15 -9.57 -12.22
C GLU A 500 -6.21 -9.05 -10.77
N ALA A 501 -5.06 -8.70 -10.20
CA ALA A 501 -4.99 -8.27 -8.81
C ALA A 501 -3.98 -7.13 -8.59
N LYS A 502 -4.21 -6.35 -7.53
CA LYS A 502 -3.30 -5.29 -7.09
C LYS A 502 -3.11 -5.36 -5.58
N ILE A 503 -1.91 -5.01 -5.12
CA ILE A 503 -1.73 -4.55 -3.73
C ILE A 503 -2.15 -3.09 -3.70
N THR A 504 -3.10 -2.75 -2.82
CA THR A 504 -3.85 -1.50 -2.93
C THR A 504 -3.58 -0.51 -1.81
N GLU A 505 -3.18 -0.99 -0.62
CA GLU A 505 -3.09 -0.17 0.60
C GLU A 505 -1.91 -0.62 1.51
N PHE A 506 -0.77 -0.96 0.92
CA PHE A 506 0.35 -1.50 1.69
C PHE A 506 0.88 -0.51 2.73
N ASP A 507 0.93 -0.96 3.99
CA ASP A 507 1.62 -0.29 5.08
C ASP A 507 2.07 -1.29 6.17
N MET A 508 2.94 -0.83 7.08
CA MET A 508 3.41 -1.61 8.24
C MET A 508 3.53 -0.70 9.47
N PRO A 509 3.24 -1.19 10.69
CA PRO A 509 3.35 -0.38 11.91
C PRO A 509 4.81 -0.12 12.28
N THR A 510 5.05 0.95 13.03
CA THR A 510 6.39 1.34 13.54
C THR A 510 6.96 0.38 14.58
N SER A 511 6.16 -0.58 15.06
CA SER A 511 6.65 -1.68 15.90
C SER A 511 7.50 -2.70 15.14
N VAL A 512 7.48 -2.66 13.80
CA VAL A 512 8.43 -3.36 12.94
C VAL A 512 9.67 -2.48 12.78
N SER A 513 10.86 -3.04 13.02
CA SER A 513 12.10 -2.27 12.83
C SER A 513 12.27 -1.86 11.38
N GLU A 514 12.93 -0.74 11.14
CA GLU A 514 13.13 -0.21 9.79
C GLU A 514 13.89 -1.19 8.89
N GLU A 515 14.86 -1.95 9.44
CA GLU A 515 15.58 -3.00 8.71
C GLU A 515 14.69 -4.18 8.33
N LEU A 516 13.80 -4.60 9.23
CA LEU A 516 12.85 -5.68 8.96
C LEU A 516 11.80 -5.22 7.94
N ALA A 517 11.28 -4.00 8.07
CA ALA A 517 10.37 -3.40 7.10
C ALA A 517 11.01 -3.33 5.70
N ALA A 518 12.25 -2.86 5.61
CA ALA A 518 13.01 -2.84 4.35
C ALA A 518 13.20 -4.24 3.76
N THR A 519 13.66 -5.19 4.58
CA THR A 519 13.90 -6.58 4.15
C THR A 519 12.63 -7.27 3.69
N TYR A 520 11.55 -7.14 4.47
CA TYR A 520 10.26 -7.73 4.13
C TYR A 520 9.63 -7.05 2.91
N MET A 521 9.69 -5.73 2.82
CA MET A 521 9.17 -5.01 1.65
C MET A 521 9.89 -5.45 0.37
N LYS A 522 11.22 -5.68 0.42
CA LYS A 522 11.96 -6.25 -0.72
C LYS A 522 11.33 -7.57 -1.19
N ASP A 523 11.10 -8.48 -0.27
CA ASP A 523 10.57 -9.81 -0.58
C ASP A 523 9.10 -9.77 -1.03
N PHE A 524 8.28 -9.00 -0.32
CA PHE A 524 6.86 -8.83 -0.60
C PHE A 524 6.62 -8.13 -1.96
N MET A 525 7.40 -7.10 -2.30
CA MET A 525 7.35 -6.48 -3.62
C MET A 525 7.85 -7.44 -4.71
N THR A 526 8.93 -8.18 -4.47
CA THR A 526 9.48 -9.13 -5.45
C THR A 526 8.48 -10.23 -5.77
N VAL A 527 7.87 -10.83 -4.75
CA VAL A 527 6.89 -11.91 -4.95
C VAL A 527 5.64 -11.40 -5.66
N THR A 528 5.16 -10.22 -5.28
CA THR A 528 4.03 -9.53 -5.92
C THR A 528 4.32 -9.20 -7.38
N PHE A 529 5.46 -8.58 -7.67
CA PHE A 529 5.88 -8.27 -9.04
C PHE A 529 6.09 -9.54 -9.88
N SER A 530 6.44 -10.67 -9.26
CA SER A 530 6.62 -11.95 -9.96
C SER A 530 5.32 -12.69 -10.32
N HIS A 531 4.19 -12.40 -9.67
CA HIS A 531 2.98 -13.20 -9.82
C HIS A 531 2.18 -12.76 -11.05
N GLU A 532 1.59 -13.70 -11.81
CA GLU A 532 0.99 -13.42 -13.12
C GLU A 532 -0.31 -12.63 -13.06
N SER A 533 -1.09 -12.78 -12.00
CA SER A 533 -2.31 -11.99 -11.79
C SER A 533 -2.01 -10.54 -11.41
N MET A 534 -0.84 -10.23 -10.86
CA MET A 534 -0.58 -8.93 -10.26
C MET A 534 -0.27 -7.86 -11.30
N THR A 535 -0.85 -6.68 -11.17
CA THR A 535 -0.66 -5.55 -12.11
C THR A 535 -0.27 -4.23 -11.43
N GLY A 536 -0.28 -4.17 -10.09
CA GLY A 536 0.12 -2.97 -9.36
C GLY A 536 0.44 -3.20 -7.89
N PHE A 537 1.22 -2.27 -7.34
CA PHE A 537 1.58 -2.19 -5.93
C PHE A 537 1.45 -0.75 -5.44
N MET A 538 0.63 -0.54 -4.43
CA MET A 538 0.31 0.78 -3.90
C MET A 538 0.54 0.87 -2.40
N PHE A 539 1.21 1.94 -1.97
CA PHE A 539 1.39 2.28 -0.56
C PHE A 539 0.19 3.06 -0.03
N TRP A 540 -0.27 2.75 1.18
CA TRP A 540 -1.26 3.58 1.86
C TRP A 540 -0.58 4.74 2.60
N ASN A 541 -0.13 5.70 1.79
CA ASN A 541 0.77 6.81 2.11
C ASN A 541 2.27 6.43 2.04
N PHE A 542 3.12 7.43 1.80
CA PHE A 542 4.57 7.24 1.57
C PHE A 542 5.44 8.19 2.41
N TRP A 543 4.79 9.05 3.21
CA TRP A 543 5.41 10.11 4.00
C TRP A 543 4.81 10.18 5.41
N ASP A 544 5.67 10.21 6.42
CA ASP A 544 5.31 10.09 7.84
C ASP A 544 4.31 11.13 8.36
N VAL A 545 4.21 12.29 7.71
CA VAL A 545 3.27 13.36 8.12
C VAL A 545 1.85 13.13 7.61
N ASP A 546 1.69 12.44 6.49
CA ASP A 546 0.39 12.27 5.83
C ASP A 546 -0.02 10.82 5.81
N THR A 547 0.01 10.17 6.97
CA THR A 547 -0.30 8.75 7.18
C THR A 547 -1.56 8.58 8.03
N TRP A 548 -2.45 7.63 7.69
CA TRP A 548 -3.59 7.29 8.55
C TRP A 548 -3.12 6.59 9.84
N GLN A 549 -2.46 5.43 9.78
CA GLN A 549 -2.17 4.59 10.97
C GLN A 549 -0.74 4.06 11.03
N ASN A 550 -0.20 3.59 9.91
CA ASN A 550 1.03 2.82 9.89
C ASN A 550 2.11 3.51 9.05
N LYS A 551 3.15 4.04 9.70
CA LYS A 551 4.26 4.73 9.02
C LYS A 551 5.55 3.92 8.90
N GLY A 552 5.58 2.69 9.42
CA GLY A 552 6.79 1.86 9.51
C GLY A 552 7.40 1.44 8.16
N ALA A 553 6.62 1.48 7.07
CA ALA A 553 7.10 1.19 5.72
C ALA A 553 7.07 2.41 4.77
N ASN A 554 6.83 3.62 5.29
CA ASN A 554 6.85 4.83 4.48
C ASN A 554 8.23 5.06 3.85
N LEU A 555 8.26 5.73 2.70
CA LEU A 555 9.49 5.97 1.95
C LEU A 555 10.29 7.17 2.47
N PHE A 556 9.62 8.11 3.17
CA PHE A 556 10.22 9.32 3.71
C PHE A 556 9.78 9.61 5.14
N ASN A 557 10.75 9.98 5.96
CA ASN A 557 10.56 10.56 7.28
C ASN A 557 9.89 11.94 7.18
N GLU A 558 9.48 12.48 8.33
CA GLU A 558 8.81 13.79 8.42
C GLU A 558 9.62 14.93 7.79
N ASP A 559 10.95 14.87 7.86
CA ASP A 559 11.89 15.87 7.32
C ASP A 559 12.29 15.63 5.86
N TRP A 560 11.66 14.67 5.18
CA TRP A 560 11.97 14.21 3.82
C TRP A 560 13.30 13.47 3.66
N SER A 561 13.99 13.12 4.75
CA SER A 561 15.03 12.10 4.69
C SER A 561 14.43 10.75 4.29
N ARG A 562 15.17 9.96 3.51
CA ARG A 562 14.71 8.67 3.00
C ARG A 562 14.91 7.59 4.07
N THR A 563 13.89 6.75 4.24
CA THR A 563 13.92 5.58 5.13
C THR A 563 14.62 4.39 4.46
N LEU A 564 14.93 3.32 5.21
CA LEU A 564 15.44 2.07 4.62
C LEU A 564 14.44 1.40 3.66
N PRO A 565 13.12 1.36 3.95
CA PRO A 565 12.11 1.03 2.94
C PRO A 565 12.21 1.95 1.72
N GLY A 566 12.34 3.26 1.90
CA GLY A 566 12.52 4.22 0.82
C GLY A 566 13.72 3.92 -0.08
N HIS A 567 14.84 3.49 0.50
CA HIS A 567 16.02 3.02 -0.24
C HIS A 567 15.74 1.72 -1.00
N THR A 568 15.09 0.76 -0.34
CA THR A 568 14.73 -0.53 -0.94
C THR A 568 13.80 -0.37 -2.15
N PHE A 569 12.77 0.49 -2.04
CA PHE A 569 11.87 0.78 -3.15
C PHE A 569 12.63 1.37 -4.34
N LYS A 570 13.49 2.38 -4.09
CA LYS A 570 14.31 3.00 -5.13
C LYS A 570 15.19 1.95 -5.83
N ASP A 571 15.91 1.15 -5.04
CA ASP A 571 16.87 0.18 -5.55
C ASP A 571 16.18 -0.91 -6.38
N LEU A 572 14.99 -1.35 -5.99
CA LEU A 572 14.19 -2.28 -6.77
C LEU A 572 13.62 -1.63 -8.03
N VAL A 573 12.80 -0.59 -7.88
CA VAL A 573 11.94 -0.09 -8.97
C VAL A 573 12.72 0.71 -10.02
N PHE A 574 13.70 1.52 -9.58
CA PHE A 574 14.50 2.39 -10.44
C PHE A 574 15.94 1.88 -10.65
N GLY A 575 16.30 0.77 -10.00
CA GLY A 575 17.58 0.08 -10.17
C GLY A 575 17.40 -1.30 -10.81
N GLU A 576 17.08 -2.30 -10.00
CA GLU A 576 17.01 -3.72 -10.41
C GLU A 576 15.95 -3.97 -11.51
N TRP A 577 14.84 -3.25 -11.49
CA TRP A 577 13.71 -3.39 -12.42
C TRP A 577 13.65 -2.30 -13.50
N TRP A 578 14.71 -1.51 -13.67
CA TRP A 578 14.73 -0.44 -14.66
C TRP A 578 15.61 -0.77 -15.85
N THR A 579 15.22 -0.35 -17.06
CA THR A 579 15.98 -0.63 -18.28
C THR A 579 16.56 0.65 -18.89
N ASN A 580 17.89 0.74 -18.88
CA ASN A 580 18.64 1.76 -19.62
C ASN A 580 19.78 1.07 -20.37
N GLU A 581 19.76 1.11 -21.70
CA GLU A 581 20.70 0.36 -22.54
C GLU A 581 21.28 1.26 -23.64
N ASP A 582 22.58 1.10 -23.90
CA ASP A 582 23.28 1.71 -25.02
C ASP A 582 23.68 0.63 -26.01
N LEU A 583 23.03 0.62 -27.16
CA LEU A 583 23.16 -0.43 -28.16
C LEU A 583 23.86 0.10 -29.40
N THR A 584 24.47 -0.81 -30.14
CA THR A 584 25.07 -0.53 -31.44
C THR A 584 24.59 -1.57 -32.44
N THR A 585 24.24 -1.12 -33.65
CA THR A 585 23.79 -2.03 -34.71
C THR A 585 24.94 -2.80 -35.37
N ASP A 586 24.65 -4.03 -35.78
CA ASP A 586 25.54 -4.87 -36.57
C ASP A 586 25.61 -4.45 -38.05
N ALA A 587 26.29 -5.24 -38.89
CA ALA A 587 26.46 -4.97 -40.31
C ALA A 587 25.13 -5.00 -41.11
N GLU A 588 24.11 -5.67 -40.57
CA GLU A 588 22.77 -5.76 -41.10
C GLU A 588 21.83 -4.69 -40.51
N GLY A 589 22.36 -3.73 -39.76
CA GLY A 589 21.61 -2.63 -39.16
C GLY A 589 20.74 -3.06 -37.98
N LYS A 590 21.03 -4.20 -37.35
CA LYS A 590 20.19 -4.77 -36.30
C LYS A 590 20.85 -4.71 -34.93
N THR A 591 20.03 -4.54 -33.91
CA THR A 591 20.43 -4.72 -32.51
C THR A 591 19.21 -5.12 -31.70
N SER A 592 19.41 -5.63 -30.49
CA SER A 592 18.31 -6.07 -29.64
C SER A 592 18.68 -5.97 -28.18
N THR A 593 17.68 -5.74 -27.34
CA THR A 593 17.79 -5.91 -25.90
C THR A 593 16.51 -6.51 -25.33
N ARG A 594 16.57 -7.00 -24.10
CA ARG A 594 15.42 -7.52 -23.37
C ARG A 594 15.21 -6.69 -22.11
N GLY A 595 14.23 -5.80 -22.17
CA GLY A 595 13.93 -4.80 -21.13
C GLY A 595 12.65 -5.10 -20.36
N PHE A 596 12.46 -4.43 -19.23
CA PHE A 596 11.21 -4.45 -18.48
C PHE A 596 10.05 -3.82 -19.27
N LYS A 597 8.84 -4.36 -19.14
CA LYS A 597 7.68 -3.82 -19.86
C LYS A 597 7.35 -2.43 -19.37
N GLY A 598 7.04 -1.54 -20.31
CA GLY A 598 6.77 -0.15 -20.00
C GLY A 598 6.94 0.79 -21.19
N THR A 599 6.93 2.08 -20.89
CA THR A 599 7.13 3.15 -21.87
C THR A 599 8.60 3.53 -21.92
N TYR A 600 9.13 3.67 -23.14
CA TYR A 600 10.51 3.99 -23.42
C TYR A 600 10.65 5.23 -24.27
N GLU A 601 11.70 6.00 -24.01
CA GLU A 601 12.27 6.92 -24.96
C GLU A 601 13.41 6.21 -25.71
N ILE A 602 13.32 6.18 -27.03
CA ILE A 602 14.33 5.58 -27.90
C ILE A 602 14.99 6.71 -28.68
N THR A 603 16.31 6.81 -28.55
CA THR A 603 17.13 7.76 -29.32
C THR A 603 18.03 7.01 -30.29
N VAL A 604 17.97 7.38 -31.58
CA VAL A 604 18.83 6.82 -32.62
C VAL A 604 19.70 7.90 -33.25
N ASP A 605 20.98 7.60 -33.41
CA ASP A 605 21.91 8.43 -34.17
C ASP A 605 21.96 7.94 -35.63
N CYS A 606 21.44 8.79 -36.52
CA CYS A 606 21.41 8.54 -37.96
C CYS A 606 22.68 9.01 -38.70
N GLY A 607 23.71 9.50 -37.99
CA GLY A 607 24.95 10.01 -38.57
C GLY A 607 24.99 11.54 -38.70
N GLU A 608 25.42 12.08 -39.85
CA GLU A 608 25.73 13.52 -40.04
C GLU A 608 24.53 14.49 -39.90
N SER A 609 23.30 14.00 -39.67
CA SER A 609 22.07 14.81 -39.84
C SER A 609 21.19 15.03 -38.60
N ALA A 610 21.49 14.43 -37.43
CA ALA A 610 20.89 14.65 -36.10
C ALA A 610 20.52 13.32 -35.40
N THR A 611 20.43 13.38 -34.07
CA THR A 611 19.77 12.37 -33.25
C THR A 611 18.25 12.50 -33.36
N HIS A 612 17.55 11.36 -33.35
CA HIS A 612 16.10 11.29 -33.35
C HIS A 612 15.60 10.57 -32.11
N THR A 613 14.61 11.16 -31.45
CA THR A 613 14.05 10.66 -30.20
C THR A 613 12.54 10.49 -30.33
N PHE A 614 12.00 9.35 -29.90
CA PHE A 614 10.56 9.06 -29.92
C PHE A 614 10.18 8.09 -28.79
N THR A 615 8.90 8.08 -28.45
CA THR A 615 8.34 7.26 -27.37
C THR A 615 7.75 5.96 -27.92
N VAL A 616 7.97 4.85 -27.22
CA VAL A 616 7.42 3.52 -27.55
C VAL A 616 6.93 2.81 -26.30
N ASP A 617 5.70 2.31 -26.34
CA ASP A 617 5.20 1.37 -25.33
C ASP A 617 5.57 -0.07 -25.71
N VAL A 618 6.13 -0.80 -24.76
CA VAL A 618 6.61 -2.17 -24.92
C VAL A 618 5.97 -3.02 -23.82
N VAL A 619 4.83 -3.63 -24.15
CA VAL A 619 4.05 -4.53 -23.27
C VAL A 619 4.16 -6.01 -23.69
N GLU A 620 4.73 -6.24 -24.87
CA GLU A 620 5.01 -7.54 -25.49
C GLU A 620 6.25 -7.42 -26.39
N ASP A 621 6.78 -8.56 -26.84
CA ASP A 621 7.93 -8.57 -27.75
C ASP A 621 7.67 -7.72 -28.99
N LYS A 622 8.58 -6.79 -29.30
CA LYS A 622 8.34 -5.75 -30.30
C LYS A 622 9.51 -5.64 -31.28
N SER A 623 9.18 -5.63 -32.56
CA SER A 623 10.12 -5.28 -33.63
C SER A 623 9.92 -3.83 -34.03
N ILE A 624 11.00 -3.04 -33.99
CA ILE A 624 11.00 -1.60 -34.19
C ILE A 624 11.92 -1.29 -35.38
N ILE A 625 11.35 -0.73 -36.45
CA ILE A 625 12.10 -0.31 -37.63
C ILE A 625 12.28 1.20 -37.58
N LEU A 626 13.53 1.65 -37.57
CA LEU A 626 13.94 3.05 -37.50
C LEU A 626 14.50 3.48 -38.85
N ASP A 627 13.64 4.07 -39.68
CA ASP A 627 14.03 4.58 -40.99
C ASP A 627 14.42 6.06 -40.89
N CYS A 628 15.72 6.34 -40.89
CA CYS A 628 16.27 7.69 -40.79
C CYS A 628 15.75 8.64 -41.88
N ALA A 629 15.32 8.12 -43.04
CA ALA A 629 14.72 8.96 -44.09
C ALA A 629 13.31 9.47 -43.73
N GLN A 630 12.61 8.78 -42.81
CA GLN A 630 11.23 9.08 -42.41
C GLN A 630 11.14 9.71 -41.02
N LEU A 631 12.19 9.62 -40.22
CA LEU A 631 12.25 10.25 -38.92
C LEU A 631 12.38 11.77 -39.09
N VAL A 632 11.41 12.51 -38.56
CA VAL A 632 11.49 13.98 -38.51
C VAL A 632 12.38 14.35 -37.32
N SER A 633 13.45 15.09 -37.56
CA SER A 633 14.32 15.57 -36.47
C SER A 633 13.51 16.43 -35.49
N THR A 634 13.62 16.11 -34.20
CA THR A 634 13.06 16.91 -33.09
C THR A 634 13.93 18.14 -32.79
N THR A 635 15.14 18.18 -33.35
CA THR A 635 16.16 19.22 -33.18
C THR A 635 16.58 19.80 -34.54
N LEU A 636 15.61 20.25 -35.35
CA LEU A 636 15.92 20.98 -36.57
C LEU A 636 16.62 22.33 -36.23
N PRO A 637 17.70 22.70 -36.94
CA PRO A 637 18.34 24.01 -36.78
C PRO A 637 17.34 25.17 -36.91
N GLU A 638 17.54 26.25 -36.15
CA GLU A 638 16.63 27.39 -36.17
C GLU A 638 16.50 28.02 -37.57
N LEU A 639 15.29 28.40 -37.97
CA LEU A 639 15.10 29.29 -39.12
C LEU A 639 15.82 30.64 -38.88
N PRO A 640 16.33 31.32 -39.92
CA PRO A 640 17.03 32.59 -39.75
C PRO A 640 16.22 33.59 -38.91
N ALA A 641 16.86 34.27 -37.96
CA ALA A 641 16.17 35.23 -37.09
C ALA A 641 15.41 36.30 -37.90
N GLY A 642 14.13 36.53 -37.55
CA GLY A 642 13.25 37.47 -38.26
C GLY A 642 12.66 36.94 -39.58
N SER A 643 12.92 35.69 -39.95
CA SER A 643 12.33 35.03 -41.12
C SER A 643 10.83 34.79 -40.98
N VAL A 644 10.33 34.64 -39.75
CA VAL A 644 8.90 34.56 -39.46
C VAL A 644 8.56 35.53 -38.33
N ILE A 645 7.44 36.25 -38.48
CA ILE A 645 6.93 37.21 -37.51
C ILE A 645 5.43 36.99 -37.35
N ALA A 646 4.93 36.96 -36.11
CA ALA A 646 3.50 36.94 -35.80
C ALA A 646 3.06 38.23 -35.10
N TYR A 647 2.02 38.89 -35.60
CA TYR A 647 1.51 40.16 -35.07
C TYR A 647 0.00 40.32 -35.31
N PRO A 648 -0.79 40.97 -34.43
CA PRO A 648 -0.42 41.45 -33.10
C PRO A 648 -0.12 40.28 -32.18
N ASN A 649 0.81 40.43 -31.24
CA ASN A 649 1.07 39.41 -30.23
C ASN A 649 1.47 40.12 -28.92
N PRO A 650 0.59 40.15 -27.90
CA PRO A 650 -0.69 39.44 -27.79
C PRO A 650 -1.78 39.94 -28.75
N ALA A 651 -2.67 39.05 -29.18
CA ALA A 651 -3.80 39.34 -30.07
C ALA A 651 -5.15 39.18 -29.36
N THR A 652 -6.10 40.08 -29.66
CA THR A 652 -7.53 39.97 -29.30
C THR A 652 -8.41 39.49 -30.47
N GLY A 653 -7.79 39.18 -31.62
CA GLY A 653 -8.42 38.72 -32.86
C GLY A 653 -7.39 37.97 -33.72
N PRO A 654 -7.58 37.78 -35.03
CA PRO A 654 -6.66 37.01 -35.88
C PRO A 654 -5.18 37.41 -35.72
N TRP A 655 -4.26 36.44 -35.74
CA TRP A 655 -2.84 36.73 -35.90
C TRP A 655 -2.53 36.91 -37.38
N SER A 656 -1.62 37.82 -37.74
CA SER A 656 -0.95 37.83 -39.04
C SER A 656 0.42 37.19 -38.89
N VAL A 657 0.65 36.06 -39.56
CA VAL A 657 1.94 35.37 -39.60
C VAL A 657 2.60 35.67 -40.93
N THR A 658 3.71 36.38 -40.92
CA THR A 658 4.49 36.72 -42.11
C THR A 658 5.67 35.77 -42.26
N ASN A 659 5.69 35.02 -43.36
CA ASN A 659 6.82 34.19 -43.79
C ASN A 659 7.66 34.98 -44.81
N ASN A 660 8.85 35.44 -44.42
CA ASN A 660 9.78 36.18 -45.27
C ASN A 660 10.70 35.28 -46.11
N LEU A 661 10.56 33.95 -46.00
CA LEU A 661 11.33 33.00 -46.78
C LEU A 661 10.68 32.78 -48.14
N SER A 662 11.48 32.40 -49.14
CA SER A 662 10.98 32.04 -50.48
C SER A 662 10.35 30.64 -50.55
N LYS A 663 10.21 29.95 -49.41
CA LYS A 663 9.73 28.56 -49.30
C LYS A 663 8.42 28.51 -48.50
N ILE A 664 7.60 27.50 -48.77
CA ILE A 664 6.42 27.19 -47.96
C ILE A 664 6.88 26.53 -46.65
N LEU A 665 6.30 26.95 -45.53
CA LEU A 665 6.55 26.37 -44.20
C LEU A 665 5.36 25.50 -43.77
N LYS A 666 5.62 24.33 -43.20
CA LYS A 666 4.61 23.55 -42.48
C LYS A 666 4.40 24.20 -41.11
N GLY A 667 3.16 24.42 -40.72
CA GLY A 667 2.79 24.99 -39.42
C GLY A 667 2.00 24.00 -38.59
N GLU A 668 2.35 23.91 -37.31
CA GLU A 668 1.67 23.08 -36.32
C GLU A 668 1.47 23.91 -35.05
N LEU A 669 0.24 24.09 -34.61
CA LEU A 669 -0.08 24.85 -33.40
C LEU A 669 -0.35 23.88 -32.26
N TYR A 670 0.30 24.12 -31.13
CA TYR A 670 0.13 23.36 -29.90
C TYR A 670 -0.37 24.29 -28.79
N ASP A 671 -1.19 23.79 -27.87
CA ASP A 671 -1.38 24.46 -26.58
C ASP A 671 -0.14 24.29 -25.69
N VAL A 672 -0.17 24.89 -24.49
CA VAL A 672 0.91 24.77 -23.50
C VAL A 672 1.14 23.34 -23.02
N ASN A 673 0.17 22.45 -23.23
CA ASN A 673 0.22 21.05 -22.85
C ASN A 673 0.72 20.16 -23.99
N GLY A 674 1.19 20.75 -25.10
CA GLY A 674 1.72 20.01 -26.24
C GLY A 674 0.66 19.33 -27.11
N ARG A 675 -0.64 19.55 -26.85
CA ARG A 675 -1.71 19.02 -27.70
C ARG A 675 -1.81 19.82 -28.98
N GLN A 676 -1.78 19.14 -30.11
CA GLN A 676 -1.87 19.76 -31.42
C GLN A 676 -3.31 20.26 -31.68
N LEU A 677 -3.47 21.57 -31.79
CA LEU A 677 -4.74 22.24 -32.06
C LEU A 677 -4.99 22.47 -33.55
N TRP A 678 -3.91 22.55 -34.35
CA TRP A 678 -4.01 22.86 -35.77
C TRP A 678 -2.77 22.41 -36.55
N ASN A 679 -2.95 22.10 -37.85
CA ASN A 679 -1.87 22.01 -38.83
C ASN A 679 -2.25 22.65 -40.17
N GLY A 680 -1.24 23.14 -40.89
CA GLY A 680 -1.42 23.70 -42.23
C GLY A 680 -0.11 24.22 -42.81
N ASN A 681 -0.20 25.08 -43.83
CA ASN A 681 0.95 25.59 -44.55
C ASN A 681 0.95 27.13 -44.62
N PHE A 682 2.14 27.74 -44.54
CA PHE A 682 2.37 29.17 -44.69
C PHE A 682 3.21 29.44 -45.94
N ALA A 683 2.57 29.97 -46.99
CA ALA A 683 3.26 30.41 -48.20
C ALA A 683 4.10 31.68 -47.95
N PRO A 684 5.10 31.99 -48.82
CA PRO A 684 5.81 33.26 -48.75
C PRO A 684 4.85 34.47 -48.74
N GLY A 685 5.01 35.37 -47.78
CA GLY A 685 4.13 36.51 -47.53
C GLY A 685 3.37 36.43 -46.21
N THR A 686 2.38 37.29 -46.04
CA THR A 686 1.56 37.36 -44.82
C THR A 686 0.30 36.53 -44.97
N THR A 687 0.07 35.64 -44.01
CA THR A 687 -1.15 34.83 -43.90
C THR A 687 -1.91 35.26 -42.64
N GLU A 688 -3.22 35.50 -42.79
CA GLU A 688 -4.10 35.70 -41.64
C GLU A 688 -4.42 34.33 -41.02
N PHE A 689 -4.16 34.23 -39.72
CA PHE A 689 -4.25 33.02 -38.92
C PHE A 689 -5.29 33.25 -37.83
N ASP A 690 -6.55 32.98 -38.19
CA ASP A 690 -7.70 33.10 -37.30
C ASP A 690 -8.17 31.71 -36.86
N LEU A 691 -8.06 31.46 -35.56
CA LEU A 691 -8.56 30.26 -34.91
C LEU A 691 -9.32 30.72 -33.67
N GLU A 692 -10.52 30.18 -33.51
CA GLU A 692 -11.33 30.34 -32.29
C GLU A 692 -10.66 29.58 -31.15
N LEU A 693 -9.83 30.28 -30.40
CA LEU A 693 -9.04 29.75 -29.29
C LEU A 693 -9.32 30.58 -28.03
N PRO A 694 -9.37 29.96 -26.84
CA PRO A 694 -9.52 30.69 -25.58
C PRO A 694 -8.34 31.63 -25.31
N THR A 695 -8.48 32.50 -24.31
CA THR A 695 -7.35 33.29 -23.79
C THR A 695 -6.27 32.35 -23.29
N GLY A 696 -5.03 32.49 -23.78
CA GLY A 696 -3.98 31.54 -23.48
C GLY A 696 -2.68 31.79 -24.23
N VAL A 697 -1.72 30.90 -23.97
CA VAL A 697 -0.43 30.82 -24.65
C VAL A 697 -0.48 29.62 -25.58
N TYR A 698 0.03 29.78 -26.80
CA TYR A 698 0.10 28.72 -27.80
C TYR A 698 1.48 28.69 -28.42
N ASN A 699 1.94 27.51 -28.83
CA ASN A 699 3.23 27.32 -29.49
C ASN A 699 2.98 26.96 -30.96
N LEU A 700 3.30 27.88 -31.87
CA LEU A 700 3.26 27.63 -33.31
C LEU A 700 4.65 27.18 -33.77
N ARG A 701 4.80 25.89 -34.05
CA ARG A 701 5.98 25.34 -34.71
C ARG A 701 5.87 25.57 -36.22
N LEU A 702 6.90 26.17 -36.80
CA LEU A 702 7.02 26.37 -38.24
C LEU A 702 8.28 25.69 -38.74
N SER A 703 8.16 24.82 -39.74
CA SER A 703 9.27 24.02 -40.23
C SER A 703 9.35 23.97 -41.75
N THR A 704 10.59 23.82 -42.23
CA THR A 704 10.91 23.23 -43.53
C THR A 704 11.28 21.76 -43.31
N GLN A 705 11.71 21.05 -44.36
CA GLN A 705 12.29 19.71 -44.19
C GLN A 705 13.59 19.71 -43.35
N THR A 706 14.30 20.84 -43.25
CA THR A 706 15.68 20.88 -42.71
C THR A 706 15.90 21.93 -41.61
N GLN A 707 14.89 22.72 -41.24
CA GLN A 707 14.98 23.80 -40.24
C GLN A 707 13.61 24.01 -39.58
N ALA A 708 13.56 24.45 -38.33
CA ALA A 708 12.32 24.81 -37.65
C ALA A 708 12.47 26.04 -36.76
N THR A 709 11.36 26.68 -36.39
CA THR A 709 11.32 27.69 -35.33
C THR A 709 10.01 27.54 -34.57
N ASN A 710 9.99 27.97 -33.31
CA ASN A 710 8.79 28.01 -32.49
C ASN A 710 8.43 29.47 -32.20
N LEU A 711 7.20 29.86 -32.48
CA LEU A 711 6.65 31.15 -32.12
C LEU A 711 5.63 30.97 -31.00
N GLN A 712 5.84 31.67 -29.88
CA GLN A 712 4.83 31.73 -28.84
C GLN A 712 3.76 32.76 -29.22
N LEU A 713 2.50 32.33 -29.35
CA LEU A 713 1.35 33.17 -29.66
C LEU A 713 0.50 33.37 -28.40
N LEU A 714 0.18 34.63 -28.08
CA LEU A 714 -0.60 35.00 -26.91
C LEU A 714 -1.98 35.48 -27.36
N ARG A 715 -3.05 34.83 -26.89
CA ARG A 715 -4.44 35.25 -27.09
C ARG A 715 -4.93 35.96 -25.84
N LYS A 716 -5.51 37.16 -26.01
CA LYS A 716 -6.16 37.93 -24.94
C LYS A 716 -7.67 38.05 -25.21
N LYS A 717 -8.43 38.20 -24.13
CA LYS A 717 -9.86 38.48 -24.15
C LYS A 717 -10.18 39.81 -24.83
#